data_AF-A0A819PTJ2-F1
#
_entry.id   AF-A0A819PTJ2-F1
#
_cell.length_a   1.000
_cell.length_b   1.000
_cell.length_c   1.000
_cell.angle_alpha   90.00
_cell.angle_beta   90.00
_cell.angle_gamma   90.00
#
_symmetry.space_group_name_H-M   'P 1'
#
loop_
_entity.id
_entity.type
_entity.pdbx_description
1 polymer ?
#
loop_
_entity_poly.entity_id
_entity_poly.type
_entity_poly.pdbx_seq_one_letter_code
_entity_poly.pdbx_strand_id
1 'polypeptide(L)'
;MQKITGFNQRQNTLFSFIESTYTTHEQLNHILHEEKYNPHLLNLAQGLVFRCHLVYYKQVSSSDHLSDKDVLIFNFHHALFDFPSMEMFLHDLNQAYTTSHLLYDDNTFLRYLDYAVIEQQMSMSGASMFWLDALHDCKLDQPLSLPFDRYRLSNEHQTCHTTSISFDFGQDLLHDFLIHASSNNIPLEHLTFAIYFIFLFKLMNGQTDLCLARNINNNRYRDELKSIIGLFENVIPLRCQLDPHWCFHQLLKHVQEITTNSMKYSYFPLQHILKQYPHISKHAFLDTSVEFLPYENNNTVMIGDSQLVPGSLSFNENEDETLSASDFSLSTHYDLNMKQLSCKINASLDLFNRETVEKISQQFHFILNQLSASVVDNQISKPIYELSLTLSNEQYLMQSLNNTQISFSSPFTCIHHEFVYQVMKHPQKLAVELDEQSLTYCELLYYVQVLSLTLLNEHHVVPGEIVCQCVERSLSMVIGIMGIEMAGCVYCPLSPRDPKHRLLALIQQTQSRFVLVHDLTKTKFDDDIVALDIDLVLKSHVTECIIDVTRLSKVTTVSDDVAYIIFTSGSTGTPKAHAAIGEEAELFIGGVGVFAGYLVRDDLTAKVLVEIDGQLFYRTGDLVTIDNNGLLHYQGRKDHQIKLHGQRIELGEIERCLLSIASISACVVMKRNNDHLVAYVQSSDTNEHELREHCQSHLPPHMIPSIFIILEKLPLNPNGKIDRKLLPPPNFSSTNLTNNIELLPPINDMEVTIHRIWCEIFKLNQISIDTNIFTIGGHSLVIMQLFHRYKIEFHLET
;
A
#
# COMPACT_ATOMS: atom_id res chain seq x y z
N MET A 1 -20.39 -4.79 -52.10
CA MET A 1 -21.00 -5.66 -51.06
C MET A 1 -21.90 -6.75 -51.64
N GLN A 2 -22.98 -6.45 -52.38
CA GLN A 2 -23.84 -7.51 -52.98
C GLN A 2 -23.11 -8.49 -53.92
N LYS A 3 -22.08 -8.04 -54.66
CA LYS A 3 -21.18 -8.92 -55.44
C LYS A 3 -20.25 -9.79 -54.57
N ILE A 4 -19.94 -9.36 -53.35
CA ILE A 4 -19.09 -10.07 -52.37
C ILE A 4 -19.94 -11.11 -51.61
N THR A 5 -21.18 -10.75 -51.24
CA THR A 5 -22.13 -11.65 -50.57
C THR A 5 -22.81 -12.63 -51.53
N GLY A 6 -22.86 -12.34 -52.83
CA GLY A 6 -23.43 -13.20 -53.87
C GLY A 6 -22.67 -14.51 -54.12
N PHE A 7 -21.48 -14.69 -53.53
CA PHE A 7 -20.62 -15.85 -53.78
C PHE A 7 -20.94 -17.10 -52.93
N ASN A 8 -21.91 -17.07 -52.00
CA ASN A 8 -22.32 -18.27 -51.28
C ASN A 8 -23.82 -18.33 -51.02
N GLN A 9 -24.53 -19.18 -51.77
CA GLN A 9 -25.88 -19.68 -51.46
C GLN A 9 -25.92 -20.64 -50.26
N ARG A 10 -24.88 -20.64 -49.40
CA ARG A 10 -24.93 -21.24 -48.07
C ARG A 10 -25.30 -20.12 -47.11
N GLN A 11 -26.33 -20.32 -46.27
CA GLN A 11 -26.70 -19.42 -45.19
C GLN A 11 -25.45 -19.11 -44.34
N ASN A 12 -24.77 -18.01 -44.66
CA ASN A 12 -23.51 -17.67 -44.04
C ASN A 12 -23.83 -16.94 -42.74
N THR A 13 -24.02 -17.69 -41.65
CA THR A 13 -24.40 -17.16 -40.32
C THR A 13 -23.31 -16.30 -39.68
N LEU A 14 -22.13 -16.22 -40.30
CA LEU A 14 -20.96 -15.50 -39.78
C LEU A 14 -20.95 -13.99 -40.08
N PHE A 15 -21.67 -13.55 -41.13
CA PHE A 15 -21.61 -12.19 -41.65
C PHE A 15 -23.03 -11.62 -41.80
N SER A 16 -23.28 -10.40 -41.30
CA SER A 16 -24.53 -9.69 -41.55
C SER A 16 -24.28 -8.38 -42.29
N PHE A 17 -25.05 -8.13 -43.35
CA PHE A 17 -25.10 -6.85 -44.04
C PHE A 17 -26.48 -6.24 -43.85
N ILE A 18 -26.54 -5.02 -43.33
CA ILE A 18 -27.80 -4.35 -42.97
C ILE A 18 -27.79 -2.93 -43.53
N GLU A 19 -28.97 -2.50 -43.97
CA GLU A 19 -29.21 -1.14 -44.45
C GLU A 19 -30.25 -0.48 -43.55
N SER A 20 -30.00 0.76 -43.16
CA SER A 20 -30.97 1.59 -42.45
C SER A 20 -30.94 3.03 -42.96
N THR A 21 -31.87 3.85 -42.47
CA THR A 21 -32.00 5.24 -42.90
C THR A 21 -32.11 6.15 -41.69
N TYR A 22 -31.50 7.33 -41.76
CA TYR A 22 -31.63 8.36 -40.73
C TYR A 22 -32.04 9.69 -41.35
N THR A 23 -32.73 10.50 -40.56
CA THR A 23 -33.18 11.85 -40.95
C THR A 23 -32.74 12.93 -39.98
N THR A 24 -32.41 12.56 -38.72
CA THR A 24 -31.92 13.45 -37.66
C THR A 24 -30.61 12.94 -37.05
N HIS A 25 -29.80 13.84 -36.48
CA HIS A 25 -28.54 13.48 -35.83
C HIS A 25 -28.75 12.55 -34.61
N GLU A 26 -29.86 12.71 -33.88
CA GLU A 26 -30.23 11.85 -32.76
C GLU A 26 -30.49 10.40 -33.19
N GLN A 27 -31.16 10.19 -34.34
CA GLN A 27 -31.34 8.85 -34.91
C GLN A 27 -30.00 8.19 -35.27
N LEU A 28 -29.09 8.96 -35.88
CA LEU A 28 -27.76 8.45 -36.20
C LEU A 28 -26.99 8.07 -34.93
N ASN A 29 -27.00 8.92 -33.91
CA ASN A 29 -26.34 8.64 -32.63
C ASN A 29 -26.93 7.40 -31.93
N HIS A 30 -28.25 7.19 -32.00
CA HIS A 30 -28.88 5.99 -31.48
C HIS A 30 -28.42 4.73 -32.23
N ILE A 31 -28.34 4.76 -33.56
CA ILE A 31 -27.83 3.65 -34.37
C ILE A 31 -26.38 3.33 -34.00
N LEU A 32 -25.53 4.35 -33.88
CA LEU A 32 -24.12 4.19 -33.50
C LEU A 32 -23.97 3.62 -32.08
N HIS A 33 -24.80 4.09 -31.14
CA HIS A 33 -24.82 3.58 -29.77
C HIS A 33 -25.26 2.10 -29.72
N GLU A 34 -26.31 1.72 -30.46
CA GLU A 34 -26.75 0.33 -30.58
C GLU A 34 -25.64 -0.56 -31.17
N GLU A 35 -25.02 -0.15 -32.29
CA GLU A 35 -23.92 -0.92 -32.90
C GLU A 35 -22.74 -1.13 -31.94
N LYS A 36 -22.47 -0.17 -31.05
CA LYS A 36 -21.35 -0.23 -30.10
C LYS A 36 -21.65 -1.05 -28.84
N TYR A 37 -22.83 -0.90 -28.25
CA TYR A 37 -23.11 -1.41 -26.90
C TYR A 37 -24.06 -2.59 -26.84
N ASN A 38 -24.72 -2.97 -27.93
CA ASN A 38 -25.67 -4.09 -27.91
C ASN A 38 -24.92 -5.44 -28.10
N PRO A 39 -24.74 -6.25 -27.04
CA PRO A 39 -23.97 -7.49 -27.12
C PRO A 39 -24.67 -8.59 -27.92
N HIS A 40 -25.94 -8.41 -28.28
CA HIS A 40 -26.69 -9.38 -29.08
C HIS A 40 -26.42 -9.24 -30.59
N LEU A 41 -25.78 -8.15 -31.03
CA LEU A 41 -25.47 -7.92 -32.45
C LEU A 41 -24.32 -8.79 -32.96
N LEU A 42 -23.41 -9.20 -32.08
CA LEU A 42 -22.32 -10.15 -32.36
C LEU A 42 -22.35 -11.24 -31.30
N ASN A 43 -22.60 -12.48 -31.72
CA ASN A 43 -22.74 -13.61 -30.81
C ASN A 43 -21.90 -14.79 -31.30
N LEU A 44 -20.78 -15.03 -30.63
CA LEU A 44 -19.84 -16.10 -30.94
C LEU A 44 -20.50 -17.50 -30.91
N ALA A 45 -21.52 -17.71 -30.07
CA ALA A 45 -22.24 -18.98 -30.01
C ALA A 45 -23.17 -19.21 -31.21
N GLN A 46 -23.71 -18.14 -31.79
CA GLN A 46 -24.55 -18.19 -33.00
C GLN A 46 -23.72 -18.06 -34.29
N GLY A 47 -22.44 -17.74 -34.16
CA GLY A 47 -21.48 -17.59 -35.25
C GLY A 47 -21.39 -16.20 -35.85
N LEU A 48 -22.29 -15.26 -35.52
CA LEU A 48 -22.25 -13.91 -36.08
C LEU A 48 -21.09 -13.11 -35.47
N VAL A 49 -20.08 -12.82 -36.28
CA VAL A 49 -18.78 -12.30 -35.84
C VAL A 49 -18.33 -11.06 -36.60
N PHE A 50 -18.96 -10.77 -37.73
CA PHE A 50 -18.77 -9.56 -38.51
C PHE A 50 -20.10 -8.98 -38.95
N ARG A 51 -20.21 -7.66 -38.87
CA ARG A 51 -21.37 -6.92 -39.30
C ARG A 51 -20.96 -5.65 -40.05
N CYS A 52 -21.61 -5.44 -41.18
CA CYS A 52 -21.47 -4.24 -41.99
C CYS A 52 -22.84 -3.54 -42.06
N HIS A 53 -22.91 -2.30 -41.60
CA HIS A 53 -24.14 -1.53 -41.55
C HIS A 53 -23.99 -0.25 -42.38
N LEU A 54 -24.79 -0.15 -43.45
CA LEU A 54 -24.84 1.03 -44.30
C LEU A 54 -26.07 1.88 -43.93
N VAL A 55 -25.84 3.12 -43.54
CA VAL A 55 -26.86 4.02 -42.99
C VAL A 55 -27.04 5.21 -43.94
N TYR A 56 -28.19 5.26 -44.62
CA TYR A 56 -28.49 6.27 -45.63
C TYR A 56 -29.08 7.54 -45.03
N TYR A 57 -28.58 8.71 -45.41
CA TYR A 57 -29.19 9.99 -45.05
C TYR A 57 -30.37 10.30 -45.98
N LYS A 58 -31.60 10.17 -45.46
CA LYS A 58 -32.87 10.35 -46.20
C LYS A 58 -32.92 9.53 -47.49
N GLN A 59 -33.61 8.40 -47.47
CA GLN A 59 -33.73 7.50 -48.63
C GLN A 59 -34.24 8.24 -49.88
N VAL A 60 -33.34 8.64 -50.80
CA VAL A 60 -33.72 9.16 -52.10
C VAL A 60 -33.78 7.97 -53.05
N SER A 61 -34.95 7.79 -53.67
CA SER A 61 -35.22 6.71 -54.60
C SER A 61 -34.16 6.59 -55.70
N SER A 62 -33.60 5.38 -55.83
CA SER A 62 -33.01 4.79 -57.04
C SER A 62 -31.78 5.45 -57.67
N SER A 63 -30.75 5.80 -56.91
CA SER A 63 -29.39 5.94 -57.46
C SER A 63 -28.43 5.01 -56.73
N ASP A 64 -27.66 4.21 -57.48
CA ASP A 64 -26.62 3.28 -56.99
C ASP A 64 -25.38 4.01 -56.39
N HIS A 65 -25.54 5.23 -55.88
CA HIS A 65 -24.45 6.10 -55.44
C HIS A 65 -24.67 6.55 -54.00
N LEU A 66 -23.60 6.43 -53.20
CA LEU A 66 -23.54 6.93 -51.82
C LEU A 66 -23.46 8.46 -51.81
N SER A 67 -24.17 9.10 -50.87
CA SER A 67 -24.01 10.51 -50.52
C SER A 67 -22.82 10.70 -49.58
N ASP A 68 -22.24 11.89 -49.60
CA ASP A 68 -21.31 12.43 -48.59
C ASP A 68 -21.84 12.40 -47.14
N LYS A 69 -23.14 12.14 -46.96
CA LYS A 69 -23.79 12.02 -45.65
C LYS A 69 -24.12 10.59 -45.25
N ASP A 70 -23.94 9.61 -46.15
CA ASP A 70 -24.18 8.22 -45.80
C ASP A 70 -23.04 7.71 -44.91
N VAL A 71 -23.37 6.84 -43.96
CA VAL A 71 -22.42 6.31 -42.97
C VAL A 71 -22.24 4.82 -43.18
N LEU A 72 -20.99 4.37 -43.26
CA LEU A 72 -20.62 2.96 -43.34
C LEU A 72 -19.96 2.53 -42.04
N ILE A 73 -20.54 1.53 -41.38
CA ILE A 73 -20.07 1.00 -40.10
C ILE A 73 -19.58 -0.44 -40.31
N PHE A 74 -18.34 -0.70 -39.91
CA PHE A 74 -17.81 -2.05 -39.80
C PHE A 74 -17.68 -2.42 -38.33
N ASN A 75 -18.27 -3.53 -37.93
CA ASN A 75 -18.28 -4.02 -36.56
C ASN A 75 -17.75 -5.46 -36.53
N PHE A 76 -16.67 -5.67 -35.77
CA PHE A 76 -15.96 -6.94 -35.67
C PHE A 76 -15.93 -7.40 -34.22
N HIS A 77 -16.11 -8.70 -33.98
CA HIS A 77 -15.79 -9.24 -32.66
C HIS A 77 -14.27 -9.37 -32.53
N HIS A 78 -13.69 -8.81 -31.46
CA HIS A 78 -12.25 -8.82 -31.18
C HIS A 78 -11.62 -10.22 -31.10
N ALA A 79 -12.43 -11.29 -31.02
CA ALA A 79 -11.97 -12.66 -30.95
C ALA A 79 -11.38 -13.16 -32.29
N LEU A 80 -11.64 -12.45 -33.38
CA LEU A 80 -11.13 -12.77 -34.72
C LEU A 80 -10.08 -11.79 -35.22
N PHE A 81 -9.93 -10.66 -34.53
CA PHE A 81 -9.47 -9.44 -35.16
C PHE A 81 -8.75 -8.57 -34.15
N ASP A 82 -7.50 -8.20 -34.43
CA ASP A 82 -6.72 -7.23 -33.67
C ASP A 82 -6.57 -5.90 -34.44
N PHE A 83 -5.98 -4.89 -33.81
CA PHE A 83 -5.85 -3.57 -34.44
C PHE A 83 -5.07 -3.59 -35.78
N PRO A 84 -3.88 -4.24 -35.89
CA PRO A 84 -3.17 -4.34 -37.17
C PRO A 84 -3.96 -5.07 -38.27
N SER A 85 -4.84 -6.01 -37.91
CA SER A 85 -5.72 -6.66 -38.89
C SER A 85 -6.63 -5.66 -39.62
N MET A 86 -6.95 -4.50 -39.02
CA MET A 86 -7.86 -3.50 -39.61
C MET A 86 -7.27 -2.91 -40.88
N GLU A 87 -6.00 -2.54 -40.85
CA GLU A 87 -5.30 -1.97 -42.00
C GLU A 87 -5.24 -2.96 -43.15
N MET A 88 -5.00 -4.24 -42.83
CA MET A 88 -4.93 -5.32 -43.80
C MET A 88 -6.29 -5.61 -44.43
N PHE A 89 -7.35 -5.65 -43.62
CA PHE A 89 -8.71 -5.81 -44.11
C PHE A 89 -9.11 -4.66 -45.03
N LEU A 90 -8.77 -3.41 -44.67
CA LEU A 90 -9.04 -2.25 -45.52
C LEU A 90 -8.25 -2.33 -46.84
N HIS A 91 -7.00 -2.77 -46.80
CA HIS A 91 -6.20 -3.01 -48.00
C HIS A 91 -6.85 -4.05 -48.92
N ASP A 92 -7.23 -5.21 -48.38
CA ASP A 92 -7.87 -6.30 -49.12
C ASP A 92 -9.24 -5.89 -49.68
N LEU A 93 -10.02 -5.14 -48.88
CA LEU A 93 -11.30 -4.58 -49.30
C LEU A 93 -11.13 -3.63 -50.50
N ASN A 94 -10.09 -2.80 -50.47
CA ASN A 94 -9.78 -1.88 -51.57
C ASN A 94 -9.37 -2.61 -52.83
N GLN A 95 -8.54 -3.63 -52.71
CA GLN A 95 -8.14 -4.45 -53.83
C GLN A 95 -9.36 -5.17 -54.43
N ALA A 96 -10.20 -5.76 -53.58
CA ALA A 96 -11.43 -6.42 -54.01
C ALA A 96 -12.39 -5.45 -54.72
N TYR A 97 -12.53 -4.24 -54.19
CA TYR A 97 -13.39 -3.20 -54.75
C TYR A 97 -12.90 -2.73 -56.13
N THR A 98 -11.59 -2.46 -56.28
CA THR A 98 -11.00 -1.92 -57.51
C THR A 98 -10.87 -2.95 -58.63
N THR A 99 -10.46 -4.17 -58.30
CA THR A 99 -10.13 -5.20 -59.30
C THR A 99 -11.25 -6.21 -59.55
N SER A 100 -12.30 -6.21 -58.72
CA SER A 100 -13.38 -7.23 -58.73
C SER A 100 -12.89 -8.68 -58.57
N HIS A 101 -11.63 -8.89 -58.18
CA HIS A 101 -11.02 -10.19 -57.93
C HIS A 101 -10.13 -10.10 -56.68
N LEU A 102 -10.38 -10.97 -55.70
CA LEU A 102 -9.40 -11.23 -54.64
C LEU A 102 -8.41 -12.26 -55.18
N LEU A 103 -7.13 -11.93 -55.22
CA LEU A 103 -6.06 -12.91 -55.45
C LEU A 103 -5.80 -13.63 -54.12
N TYR A 104 -6.72 -14.51 -53.73
CA TYR A 104 -6.55 -15.39 -52.57
C TYR A 104 -6.20 -16.79 -53.08
N ASP A 105 -4.98 -17.25 -52.82
CA ASP A 105 -4.56 -18.63 -53.12
C ASP A 105 -4.58 -19.48 -51.85
N ASP A 106 -5.65 -20.27 -51.68
CA ASP A 106 -5.84 -21.16 -50.52
C ASP A 106 -4.68 -22.14 -50.28
N ASN A 107 -3.80 -22.37 -51.27
CA ASN A 107 -2.74 -23.38 -51.19
C ASN A 107 -1.36 -22.85 -50.80
N THR A 108 -1.15 -21.52 -50.75
CA THR A 108 0.19 -20.95 -50.50
C THR A 108 0.30 -20.04 -49.28
N PHE A 109 -0.82 -19.59 -48.71
CA PHE A 109 -0.82 -18.65 -47.57
C PHE A 109 -1.07 -19.36 -46.24
N LEU A 110 -0.27 -19.00 -45.23
CA LEU A 110 -0.49 -19.42 -43.85
C LEU A 110 -1.78 -18.77 -43.33
N ARG A 111 -2.73 -19.57 -42.83
CA ARG A 111 -3.99 -19.05 -42.25
C ARG A 111 -3.85 -18.93 -40.73
N TYR A 112 -4.71 -18.12 -40.11
CA TYR A 112 -4.75 -18.01 -38.65
C TYR A 112 -5.00 -19.36 -37.96
N LEU A 113 -5.81 -20.24 -38.57
CA LEU A 113 -6.01 -21.60 -38.07
C LEU A 113 -4.71 -22.41 -38.05
N ASP A 114 -3.87 -22.27 -39.08
CA ASP A 114 -2.60 -22.97 -39.16
C ASP A 114 -1.66 -22.45 -38.06
N TYR A 115 -1.63 -21.14 -37.81
CA TYR A 115 -0.94 -20.54 -36.66
C TYR A 115 -1.43 -21.11 -35.32
N ALA A 116 -2.75 -21.15 -35.09
CA ALA A 116 -3.33 -21.65 -33.84
C ALA A 116 -2.98 -23.13 -33.57
N VAL A 117 -2.94 -23.96 -34.63
CA VAL A 117 -2.50 -25.37 -34.51
C VAL A 117 -1.00 -25.45 -34.21
N ILE A 118 -0.18 -24.65 -34.90
CA ILE A 118 1.27 -24.61 -34.67
C ILE A 118 1.57 -24.18 -33.23
N GLU A 119 0.90 -23.14 -32.73
CA GLU A 119 1.04 -22.63 -31.36
C GLU A 119 0.77 -23.73 -30.32
N GLN A 120 -0.26 -24.55 -30.52
CA GLN A 120 -0.56 -25.69 -29.63
C GLN A 120 0.49 -26.81 -29.66
N GLN A 121 1.24 -26.94 -30.76
CA GLN A 121 2.22 -28.01 -30.97
C GLN A 121 3.68 -27.59 -30.74
N MET A 122 3.96 -26.28 -30.63
CA MET A 122 5.33 -25.80 -30.42
C MET A 122 5.93 -26.35 -29.11
N SER A 123 7.19 -26.78 -29.16
CA SER A 123 7.95 -27.17 -27.97
C SER A 123 8.23 -25.94 -27.11
N MET A 124 7.39 -25.73 -26.10
CA MET A 124 7.46 -24.57 -25.23
C MET A 124 8.51 -24.67 -24.10
N SER A 125 9.41 -25.67 -24.12
CA SER A 125 10.35 -25.90 -23.00
C SER A 125 11.27 -24.71 -22.72
N GLY A 126 11.81 -24.07 -23.76
CA GLY A 126 12.66 -22.88 -23.62
C GLY A 126 11.92 -21.66 -23.05
N ALA A 127 10.74 -21.35 -23.60
CA ALA A 127 9.89 -20.27 -23.11
C ALA A 127 9.40 -20.56 -21.68
N SER A 128 8.99 -21.79 -21.41
CA SER A 128 8.56 -22.25 -20.10
C SER A 128 9.65 -22.08 -19.05
N MET A 129 10.89 -22.46 -19.37
CA MET A 129 12.04 -22.32 -18.47
C MET A 129 12.38 -20.85 -18.22
N PHE A 130 12.34 -20.02 -19.27
CA PHE A 130 12.56 -18.58 -19.14
C PHE A 130 11.56 -17.94 -18.20
N TRP A 131 10.26 -18.19 -18.38
CA TRP A 131 9.22 -17.60 -17.53
C TRP A 131 9.26 -18.12 -16.09
N LEU A 132 9.59 -19.40 -15.89
CA LEU A 132 9.86 -19.95 -14.57
C LEU A 132 11.00 -19.20 -13.86
N ASP A 133 12.11 -18.96 -14.55
CA ASP A 133 13.29 -18.29 -14.00
C ASP A 133 13.02 -16.80 -13.75
N ALA A 134 12.41 -16.10 -14.71
CA ALA A 134 12.09 -14.67 -14.61
C ALA A 134 11.16 -14.33 -13.42
N LEU A 135 10.33 -15.28 -12.99
CA LEU A 135 9.29 -15.08 -11.97
C LEU A 135 9.49 -15.94 -10.70
N HIS A 136 10.58 -16.71 -10.59
CA HIS A 136 10.75 -17.74 -9.55
C HIS A 136 10.59 -17.24 -8.10
N ASP A 137 11.06 -16.03 -7.81
CA ASP A 137 11.01 -15.37 -6.50
C ASP A 137 10.03 -14.18 -6.48
N CYS A 138 9.26 -13.99 -7.56
CA CYS A 138 8.27 -12.93 -7.64
C CYS A 138 7.12 -13.24 -6.68
N LYS A 139 6.73 -12.26 -5.86
CA LYS A 139 5.64 -12.41 -4.89
C LYS A 139 4.28 -12.16 -5.52
N LEU A 140 3.87 -13.07 -6.41
CA LEU A 140 2.66 -12.92 -7.23
C LEU A 140 1.34 -12.97 -6.43
N ASP A 141 1.38 -13.46 -5.19
CA ASP A 141 0.23 -13.50 -4.28
C ASP A 141 0.09 -12.23 -3.42
N GLN A 142 1.03 -11.29 -3.53
CA GLN A 142 0.95 -10.01 -2.81
C GLN A 142 0.28 -8.96 -3.72
N PRO A 143 -0.92 -8.48 -3.36
CA PRO A 143 -1.56 -7.43 -4.13
C PRO A 143 -0.72 -6.16 -4.08
N LEU A 144 -0.69 -5.41 -5.18
CA LEU A 144 -0.07 -4.10 -5.21
C LEU A 144 -0.78 -3.16 -4.22
N SER A 145 0.00 -2.45 -3.41
CA SER A 145 -0.50 -1.42 -2.48
C SER A 145 -0.78 -0.09 -3.20
N LEU A 146 -1.65 -0.12 -4.20
CA LEU A 146 -2.14 1.09 -4.85
C LEU A 146 -3.07 1.87 -3.91
N PRO A 147 -3.18 3.21 -4.06
CA PRO A 147 -3.99 4.06 -3.19
C PRO A 147 -5.47 3.94 -3.54
N PHE A 148 -6.07 2.80 -3.23
CA PHE A 148 -7.48 2.55 -3.46
C PHE A 148 -8.35 3.42 -2.53
N ASP A 149 -9.43 3.99 -3.07
CA ASP A 149 -10.45 4.68 -2.27
C ASP A 149 -11.41 3.71 -1.58
N ARG A 150 -11.48 2.48 -2.09
CA ARG A 150 -12.44 1.45 -1.67
C ARG A 150 -11.76 0.09 -1.55
N TYR A 151 -12.23 -0.72 -0.60
CA TYR A 151 -11.77 -2.10 -0.47
C TYR A 151 -12.51 -3.01 -1.43
N ARG A 152 -11.76 -3.85 -2.14
CA ARG A 152 -12.35 -4.96 -2.91
C ARG A 152 -12.74 -6.09 -1.96
N LEU A 153 -14.04 -6.40 -1.91
CA LEU A 153 -14.57 -7.48 -1.07
C LEU A 153 -14.25 -8.86 -1.65
N SER A 154 -14.29 -9.01 -2.99
CA SER A 154 -13.85 -10.20 -3.71
C SER A 154 -13.60 -9.88 -5.20
N ASN A 155 -12.75 -10.67 -5.87
CA ASN A 155 -12.50 -10.53 -7.31
C ASN A 155 -13.69 -11.03 -8.16
N GLU A 156 -14.65 -11.75 -7.59
CA GLU A 156 -15.85 -12.23 -8.28
C GLU A 156 -16.86 -11.11 -8.58
N HIS A 157 -16.68 -9.93 -7.99
CA HIS A 157 -17.54 -8.75 -8.17
C HIS A 157 -16.91 -7.64 -9.02
N GLN A 158 -15.86 -7.94 -9.80
CA GLN A 158 -15.21 -6.93 -10.66
C GLN A 158 -16.14 -6.52 -11.80
N THR A 159 -16.58 -5.26 -11.81
CA THR A 159 -17.52 -4.75 -12.83
C THR A 159 -16.84 -4.41 -14.15
N CYS A 160 -15.51 -4.32 -14.14
CA CYS A 160 -14.65 -3.89 -15.27
C CYS A 160 -14.90 -2.45 -15.73
N HIS A 161 -15.82 -1.70 -15.14
CA HIS A 161 -16.00 -0.29 -15.44
C HIS A 161 -14.81 0.51 -14.91
N THR A 162 -14.34 1.47 -15.70
CA THR A 162 -13.19 2.31 -15.37
C THR A 162 -13.52 3.78 -15.50
N THR A 163 -12.79 4.62 -14.77
CA THR A 163 -12.65 6.05 -15.10
C THR A 163 -11.33 6.24 -15.82
N SER A 164 -11.33 7.12 -16.82
CA SER A 164 -10.16 7.39 -17.66
C SER A 164 -9.72 8.84 -17.57
N ILE A 165 -8.41 9.09 -17.62
CA ILE A 165 -7.84 10.44 -17.77
C ILE A 165 -6.78 10.41 -18.84
N SER A 166 -6.98 11.24 -19.87
CA SER A 166 -6.06 11.40 -21.00
C SER A 166 -5.31 12.72 -20.89
N PHE A 167 -4.02 12.71 -21.22
CA PHE A 167 -3.19 13.91 -21.30
C PHE A 167 -2.01 13.70 -22.25
N ASP A 168 -1.44 14.80 -22.74
CA ASP A 168 -0.24 14.79 -23.57
C ASP A 168 1.02 15.04 -22.76
N PHE A 169 2.14 14.47 -23.21
CA PHE A 169 3.46 14.81 -22.66
C PHE A 169 3.83 16.27 -22.92
N GLY A 170 3.27 16.90 -23.95
CA GLY A 170 3.71 18.20 -24.44
C GLY A 170 4.97 18.08 -25.31
N GLN A 171 5.10 19.02 -26.26
CA GLN A 171 6.15 18.95 -27.28
C GLN A 171 7.57 19.10 -26.70
N ASP A 172 7.75 19.99 -25.73
CA ASP A 172 9.07 20.26 -25.13
C ASP A 172 9.59 19.06 -24.33
N LEU A 173 8.76 18.50 -23.43
CA LEU A 173 9.11 17.32 -22.65
C LEU A 173 9.41 16.11 -23.55
N LEU A 174 8.58 15.88 -24.57
CA LEU A 174 8.79 14.78 -25.51
C LEU A 174 10.09 14.96 -26.30
N HIS A 175 10.41 16.19 -26.69
CA HIS A 175 11.67 16.49 -27.39
C HIS A 175 12.89 16.10 -26.55
N ASP A 176 12.93 16.49 -25.27
CA ASP A 176 14.01 16.14 -24.35
C ASP A 176 14.16 14.62 -24.21
N PHE A 177 13.05 13.91 -24.01
CA PHE A 177 13.06 12.46 -23.88
C PHE A 177 13.49 11.76 -25.17
N LEU A 178 13.08 12.24 -26.34
CA LEU A 178 13.51 11.68 -27.63
C LEU A 178 15.00 11.89 -27.89
N ILE A 179 15.56 13.06 -27.53
CA ILE A 179 17.01 13.30 -27.62
C ILE A 179 17.76 12.33 -26.71
N HIS A 180 17.31 12.17 -25.46
CA HIS A 180 17.95 11.27 -24.52
C HIS A 180 17.86 9.81 -24.96
N ALA A 181 16.69 9.36 -25.40
CA ALA A 181 16.45 8.01 -25.88
C ALA A 181 17.29 7.68 -27.12
N SER A 182 17.31 8.58 -28.12
CA SER A 182 18.09 8.40 -29.34
C SER A 182 19.60 8.39 -29.07
N SER A 183 20.10 9.29 -28.21
CA SER A 183 21.52 9.35 -27.84
C SER A 183 22.01 8.07 -27.14
N ASN A 184 21.10 7.31 -26.54
CA ASN A 184 21.40 6.09 -25.79
C ASN A 184 20.90 4.80 -26.49
N ASN A 185 20.36 4.89 -27.70
CA ASN A 185 19.75 3.77 -28.45
C ASN A 185 18.65 3.03 -27.65
N ILE A 186 17.79 3.80 -26.98
CA ILE A 186 16.67 3.28 -26.19
C ILE A 186 15.37 3.54 -26.96
N PRO A 187 14.54 2.50 -27.23
CA PRO A 187 13.21 2.67 -27.80
C PRO A 187 12.30 3.54 -26.91
N LEU A 188 11.43 4.36 -27.53
CA LEU A 188 10.48 5.21 -26.80
C LEU A 188 9.57 4.39 -25.87
N GLU A 189 9.15 3.19 -26.28
CA GLU A 189 8.39 2.25 -25.45
C GLU A 189 9.10 1.93 -24.11
N HIS A 190 10.41 1.65 -24.15
CA HIS A 190 11.14 1.32 -22.93
C HIS A 190 11.23 2.54 -21.99
N LEU A 191 11.26 3.74 -22.56
CA LEU A 191 11.24 4.99 -21.81
C LEU A 191 9.90 5.19 -21.09
N THR A 192 8.77 4.96 -21.76
CA THR A 192 7.45 5.07 -21.11
C THR A 192 7.29 4.04 -19.99
N PHE A 193 7.77 2.81 -20.19
CA PHE A 193 7.74 1.78 -19.15
C PHE A 193 8.62 2.13 -17.95
N ALA A 194 9.82 2.69 -18.16
CA ALA A 194 10.68 3.10 -17.06
C ALA A 194 10.06 4.24 -16.24
N ILE A 195 9.43 5.22 -16.90
CA ILE A 195 8.67 6.28 -16.22
C ILE A 195 7.54 5.67 -15.39
N TYR A 196 6.83 4.68 -15.94
CA TYR A 196 5.75 4.03 -15.21
C TYR A 196 6.23 3.25 -13.99
N PHE A 197 7.35 2.52 -14.10
CA PHE A 197 7.96 1.85 -12.95
C PHE A 197 8.38 2.84 -11.86
N ILE A 198 8.95 3.99 -12.22
CA ILE A 198 9.27 5.06 -11.25
C ILE A 198 8.00 5.57 -10.58
N PHE A 199 6.96 5.82 -11.38
CA PHE A 199 5.69 6.31 -10.88
C PHE A 199 5.06 5.33 -9.89
N LEU A 200 4.98 4.04 -10.23
CA LEU A 200 4.46 2.99 -9.35
C LEU A 200 5.33 2.80 -8.10
N PHE A 201 6.66 2.83 -8.22
CA PHE A 201 7.57 2.82 -7.07
C PHE A 201 7.22 3.92 -6.07
N LYS A 202 6.95 5.13 -6.58
CA LYS A 202 6.58 6.27 -5.74
C LYS A 202 5.16 6.17 -5.19
N LEU A 203 4.21 5.75 -6.02
CA LEU A 203 2.81 5.60 -5.64
C LEU A 203 2.59 4.49 -4.62
N MET A 204 3.47 3.48 -4.61
CA MET A 204 3.37 2.30 -3.74
C MET A 204 4.41 2.30 -2.61
N ASN A 205 4.74 3.49 -2.09
CA ASN A 205 5.59 3.66 -0.90
C ASN A 205 6.93 2.91 -0.95
N GLY A 206 7.56 2.92 -2.12
CA GLY A 206 8.91 2.41 -2.33
C GLY A 206 9.00 0.89 -2.54
N GLN A 207 7.92 0.24 -3.00
CA GLN A 207 7.99 -1.17 -3.41
C GLN A 207 8.97 -1.34 -4.58
N THR A 208 10.00 -2.17 -4.38
CA THR A 208 11.11 -2.32 -5.32
C THR A 208 10.97 -3.49 -6.30
N ASP A 209 10.08 -4.44 -6.04
CA ASP A 209 9.81 -5.56 -6.94
C ASP A 209 8.40 -5.39 -7.49
N LEU A 210 8.31 -4.99 -8.75
CA LEU A 210 7.07 -4.63 -9.43
C LEU A 210 6.89 -5.54 -10.64
N CYS A 211 5.70 -6.11 -10.81
CA CYS A 211 5.37 -6.92 -11.97
C CYS A 211 4.07 -6.43 -12.60
N LEU A 212 4.16 -5.97 -13.86
CA LEU A 212 3.04 -5.40 -14.61
C LEU A 212 2.55 -6.41 -15.65
N ALA A 213 1.28 -6.35 -16.01
CA ALA A 213 0.79 -6.95 -17.25
C ALA A 213 1.15 -6.05 -18.44
N ARG A 214 2.03 -6.50 -19.32
CA ARG A 214 2.31 -5.80 -20.59
C ARG A 214 1.36 -6.31 -21.66
N ASN A 215 0.53 -5.41 -22.19
CA ASN A 215 -0.33 -5.68 -23.32
C ASN A 215 0.49 -5.58 -24.61
N ILE A 216 0.63 -6.70 -25.31
CA ILE A 216 1.31 -6.79 -26.61
C ILE A 216 0.24 -6.75 -27.69
N ASN A 217 0.13 -5.60 -28.35
CA ASN A 217 -0.89 -5.35 -29.36
C ASN A 217 -0.54 -5.94 -30.74
N ASN A 218 0.73 -6.32 -30.95
CA ASN A 218 1.18 -6.94 -32.19
C ASN A 218 2.24 -7.99 -31.92
N ASN A 219 1.81 -9.23 -31.70
CA ASN A 219 2.71 -10.35 -31.51
C ASN A 219 2.98 -11.10 -32.83
N ARG A 220 3.01 -10.41 -33.98
CA ARG A 220 3.45 -11.01 -35.25
C ARG A 220 4.98 -11.09 -35.28
N TYR A 221 5.54 -11.93 -34.40
CA TYR A 221 6.97 -12.05 -34.13
C TYR A 221 7.77 -12.73 -35.26
N ARG A 222 7.10 -13.25 -36.29
CA ARG A 222 7.71 -13.78 -37.51
C ARG A 222 7.15 -13.10 -38.74
N ASP A 223 7.95 -13.01 -39.79
CA ASP A 223 7.58 -12.35 -41.03
C ASP A 223 6.36 -13.00 -41.70
N GLU A 224 6.18 -14.33 -41.57
CA GLU A 224 5.03 -15.03 -42.15
C GLU A 224 3.70 -14.66 -41.48
N LEU A 225 3.73 -14.12 -40.26
CA LEU A 225 2.53 -13.71 -39.52
C LEU A 225 2.08 -12.28 -39.88
N LYS A 226 2.97 -11.45 -40.44
CA LYS A 226 2.70 -10.04 -40.79
C LYS A 226 1.54 -9.86 -41.75
N SER A 227 1.30 -10.85 -42.61
CA SER A 227 0.24 -10.82 -43.63
C SER A 227 -1.02 -11.61 -43.24
N ILE A 228 -1.18 -12.00 -41.97
CA ILE A 228 -2.35 -12.74 -41.49
C ILE A 228 -3.32 -11.86 -40.68
N ILE A 229 -4.58 -11.85 -41.09
CA ILE A 229 -5.71 -11.35 -40.28
C ILE A 229 -6.02 -12.37 -39.19
N GLY A 230 -6.04 -11.92 -37.94
CA GLY A 230 -6.29 -12.78 -36.79
C GLY A 230 -6.05 -12.05 -35.46
N LEU A 231 -6.21 -12.77 -34.36
CA LEU A 231 -5.92 -12.25 -33.03
C LEU A 231 -4.49 -12.64 -32.61
N PHE A 232 -3.58 -11.67 -32.66
CA PHE A 232 -2.18 -11.83 -32.22
C PHE A 232 -1.86 -11.00 -30.98
N GLU A 233 -2.87 -10.51 -30.26
CA GLU A 233 -2.63 -9.85 -28.98
C GLU A 233 -2.24 -10.87 -27.92
N ASN A 234 -1.34 -10.49 -27.02
CA ASN A 234 -1.00 -11.30 -25.87
C ASN A 234 -0.71 -10.41 -24.66
N VAL A 235 -0.85 -10.97 -23.47
CA VAL A 235 -0.45 -10.30 -22.23
C VAL A 235 0.70 -11.09 -21.63
N ILE A 236 1.80 -10.42 -21.33
CA ILE A 236 2.96 -11.05 -20.66
C ILE A 236 3.35 -10.28 -19.40
N PRO A 237 3.86 -10.96 -18.37
CA PRO A 237 4.36 -10.26 -17.20
C PRO A 237 5.66 -9.52 -17.54
N LEU A 238 5.75 -8.27 -17.09
CA LEU A 238 6.96 -7.44 -17.15
C LEU A 238 7.38 -7.12 -15.72
N ARG A 239 8.37 -7.88 -15.22
CA ARG A 239 8.90 -7.74 -13.86
C ARG A 239 10.13 -6.85 -13.84
N CYS A 240 10.15 -5.87 -12.96
CA CYS A 240 11.26 -4.97 -12.70
C CYS A 240 11.62 -5.01 -11.22
N GLN A 241 12.83 -5.45 -10.91
CA GLN A 241 13.45 -5.31 -9.60
C GLN A 241 14.32 -4.06 -9.62
N LEU A 242 13.78 -2.95 -9.10
CA LEU A 242 14.42 -1.66 -9.13
C LEU A 242 15.31 -1.43 -7.89
N ASP A 243 16.44 -0.77 -8.09
CA ASP A 243 17.25 -0.20 -7.00
C ASP A 243 16.87 1.28 -6.82
N PRO A 244 16.38 1.70 -5.63
CA PRO A 244 16.02 3.10 -5.38
C PRO A 244 17.18 4.09 -5.59
N HIS A 245 18.43 3.64 -5.46
CA HIS A 245 19.62 4.45 -5.64
C HIS A 245 20.03 4.66 -7.10
N TRP A 246 19.41 3.94 -8.05
CA TRP A 246 19.67 4.15 -9.46
C TRP A 246 19.20 5.53 -9.90
N CYS A 247 19.95 6.12 -10.84
CA CYS A 247 19.46 7.26 -11.60
C CYS A 247 18.53 6.80 -12.73
N PHE A 248 17.80 7.74 -13.33
CA PHE A 248 16.86 7.44 -14.41
C PHE A 248 17.48 6.63 -15.56
N HIS A 249 18.70 6.99 -15.98
CA HIS A 249 19.42 6.30 -17.05
C HIS A 249 19.75 4.83 -16.73
N GLN A 250 20.11 4.54 -15.47
CA GLN A 250 20.41 3.17 -15.04
C GLN A 250 19.14 2.30 -15.08
N LEU A 251 18.02 2.84 -14.58
CA LEU A 251 16.74 2.14 -14.68
C LEU A 251 16.31 1.96 -16.14
N LEU A 252 16.45 2.97 -16.99
CA LEU A 252 16.12 2.87 -18.42
C LEU A 252 16.86 1.72 -19.11
N LYS A 253 18.17 1.56 -18.83
CA LYS A 253 18.95 0.43 -19.35
C LYS A 253 18.46 -0.91 -18.81
N HIS A 254 18.13 -0.99 -17.52
CA HIS A 254 17.60 -2.19 -16.92
C HIS A 254 16.24 -2.58 -17.54
N VAL A 255 15.33 -1.60 -17.69
CA VAL A 255 14.02 -1.78 -18.34
C VAL A 255 14.19 -2.22 -19.79
N GLN A 256 15.15 -1.65 -20.53
CA GLN A 256 15.48 -2.09 -21.88
C GLN A 256 15.92 -3.56 -21.90
N GLU A 257 16.76 -4.00 -20.97
CA GLU A 257 17.23 -5.39 -20.88
C GLU A 257 16.08 -6.38 -20.62
N ILE A 258 15.26 -6.14 -19.58
CA ILE A 258 14.14 -7.01 -19.23
C ILE A 258 13.06 -7.05 -20.33
N THR A 259 12.81 -5.90 -20.98
CA THR A 259 11.80 -5.81 -22.05
C THR A 259 12.30 -6.53 -23.31
N THR A 260 13.57 -6.36 -23.67
CA THR A 260 14.17 -7.06 -24.81
C THR A 260 14.23 -8.57 -24.60
N ASN A 261 14.55 -9.03 -23.38
CA ASN A 261 14.61 -10.45 -23.06
C ASN A 261 13.23 -11.10 -23.04
N SER A 262 12.23 -10.47 -22.43
CA SER A 262 10.84 -10.98 -22.42
C SER A 262 10.23 -11.04 -23.81
N MET A 263 10.56 -10.10 -24.71
CA MET A 263 10.09 -10.12 -26.11
C MET A 263 10.52 -11.36 -26.90
N LYS A 264 11.63 -12.01 -26.55
CA LYS A 264 12.06 -13.26 -27.22
C LYS A 264 11.07 -14.40 -27.02
N TYR A 265 10.26 -14.33 -25.96
CA TYR A 265 9.28 -15.34 -25.57
C TYR A 265 7.87 -14.77 -25.44
N SER A 266 7.58 -13.64 -26.10
CA SER A 266 6.28 -12.96 -26.08
C SER A 266 5.14 -13.79 -26.66
N TYR A 267 5.43 -14.82 -27.46
CA TYR A 267 4.47 -15.76 -28.02
C TYR A 267 3.95 -16.77 -27.00
N PHE A 268 4.56 -16.87 -25.82
CA PHE A 268 4.12 -17.83 -24.82
C PHE A 268 2.86 -17.29 -24.10
N PRO A 269 1.72 -18.02 -24.13
CA PRO A 269 0.48 -17.46 -23.62
C PRO A 269 0.47 -17.29 -22.10
N LEU A 270 -0.14 -16.21 -21.59
CA LEU A 270 -0.26 -15.94 -20.15
C LEU A 270 -0.81 -17.13 -19.36
N GLN A 271 -1.80 -17.83 -19.92
CA GLN A 271 -2.41 -19.00 -19.27
C GLN A 271 -1.41 -20.14 -19.03
N HIS A 272 -0.42 -20.29 -19.90
CA HIS A 272 0.65 -21.28 -19.73
C HIS A 272 1.66 -20.83 -18.67
N ILE A 273 1.94 -19.53 -18.56
CA ILE A 273 2.72 -18.97 -17.45
C ILE A 273 2.01 -19.23 -16.12
N LEU A 274 0.73 -18.88 -16.00
CA LEU A 274 -0.05 -19.08 -14.78
C LEU A 274 -0.17 -20.57 -14.38
N LYS A 275 -0.19 -21.50 -15.34
CA LYS A 275 -0.18 -22.95 -15.06
C LYS A 275 1.07 -23.43 -14.32
N GLN A 276 2.18 -22.71 -14.44
CA GLN A 276 3.41 -23.01 -13.70
C GLN A 276 3.28 -22.65 -12.21
N TYR A 277 2.26 -21.85 -11.85
CA TYR A 277 2.00 -21.31 -10.52
C TYR A 277 0.56 -21.62 -10.06
N PRO A 278 0.22 -22.90 -9.79
CA PRO A 278 -1.17 -23.33 -9.57
C PRO A 278 -1.82 -22.77 -8.29
N HIS A 279 -1.02 -22.25 -7.35
CA HIS A 279 -1.52 -21.65 -6.11
C HIS A 279 -1.93 -20.19 -6.25
N ILE A 280 -1.63 -19.59 -7.40
CA ILE A 280 -1.71 -18.16 -7.64
C ILE A 280 -3.01 -17.82 -8.37
N SER A 281 -3.62 -16.69 -8.02
CA SER A 281 -4.85 -16.22 -8.65
C SER A 281 -4.70 -16.12 -10.17
N LYS A 282 -5.77 -16.43 -10.92
CA LYS A 282 -5.80 -16.19 -12.37
C LYS A 282 -5.74 -14.71 -12.75
N HIS A 283 -6.07 -13.83 -11.80
CA HIS A 283 -5.95 -12.39 -11.93
C HIS A 283 -4.56 -11.87 -11.51
N ALA A 284 -3.63 -12.76 -11.13
CA ALA A 284 -2.26 -12.34 -10.89
C ALA A 284 -1.73 -11.58 -12.10
N PHE A 285 -0.88 -10.58 -11.84
CA PHE A 285 -0.38 -9.61 -12.82
C PHE A 285 -1.38 -8.58 -13.32
N LEU A 286 -2.68 -8.71 -13.04
CA LEU A 286 -3.71 -7.78 -13.55
C LEU A 286 -4.02 -6.61 -12.61
N ASP A 287 -3.36 -6.52 -11.45
CA ASP A 287 -3.45 -5.32 -10.58
C ASP A 287 -3.06 -4.06 -11.35
N THR A 288 -2.06 -4.18 -12.23
CA THR A 288 -1.63 -3.08 -13.08
C THR A 288 -1.18 -3.53 -14.46
N SER A 289 -1.54 -2.77 -15.50
CA SER A 289 -1.09 -3.04 -16.86
C SER A 289 -0.47 -1.83 -17.57
N VAL A 290 0.36 -2.12 -18.56
CA VAL A 290 1.03 -1.11 -19.39
C VAL A 290 0.94 -1.47 -20.86
N GLU A 291 0.77 -0.46 -21.69
CA GLU A 291 0.62 -0.58 -23.13
C GLU A 291 1.35 0.57 -23.84
N PHE A 292 1.98 0.25 -24.97
CA PHE A 292 2.54 1.24 -25.89
C PHE A 292 2.03 0.94 -27.30
N LEU A 293 1.30 1.89 -27.89
CA LEU A 293 0.69 1.76 -29.21
C LEU A 293 1.19 2.88 -30.14
N PRO A 294 2.14 2.60 -31.04
CA PRO A 294 2.43 3.50 -32.15
C PRO A 294 1.33 3.36 -33.21
N TYR A 295 0.86 4.49 -33.74
CA TYR A 295 -0.14 4.50 -34.81
C TYR A 295 0.13 5.63 -35.82
N GLU A 296 -0.36 5.43 -37.05
CA GLU A 296 -0.40 6.48 -38.06
C GLU A 296 -1.82 7.02 -38.13
N ASN A 297 -2.01 8.28 -37.73
CA ASN A 297 -3.31 8.93 -37.87
C ASN A 297 -3.54 9.34 -39.32
N ASN A 298 -3.98 8.39 -40.15
CA ASN A 298 -4.43 8.68 -41.49
C ASN A 298 -5.92 9.05 -41.43
N ASN A 299 -6.21 10.35 -41.43
CA ASN A 299 -7.57 10.92 -41.39
C ASN A 299 -8.47 10.52 -42.59
N THR A 300 -8.00 9.63 -43.46
CA THR A 300 -8.66 9.29 -44.73
C THR A 300 -8.36 7.84 -45.07
N VAL A 301 -9.42 7.05 -45.23
CA VAL A 301 -9.35 5.70 -45.79
C VAL A 301 -9.86 5.77 -47.23
N MET A 302 -9.03 5.42 -48.19
CA MET A 302 -9.47 5.35 -49.58
C MET A 302 -10.19 4.02 -49.81
N ILE A 303 -11.32 4.00 -50.53
CA ILE A 303 -11.93 2.81 -51.11
C ILE A 303 -12.21 3.05 -52.59
N GLY A 304 -11.37 2.48 -53.45
CA GLY A 304 -11.33 2.85 -54.88
C GLY A 304 -11.09 4.35 -55.04
N ASP A 305 -11.96 5.02 -55.79
CA ASP A 305 -11.90 6.48 -56.00
C ASP A 305 -12.62 7.27 -54.90
N SER A 306 -13.25 6.61 -53.93
CA SER A 306 -14.00 7.25 -52.85
C SER A 306 -13.11 7.41 -51.62
N GLN A 307 -13.09 8.63 -51.08
CA GLN A 307 -12.41 8.94 -49.83
C GLN A 307 -13.41 8.82 -48.68
N LEU A 308 -13.21 7.82 -47.81
CA LEU A 308 -13.91 7.74 -46.55
C LEU A 308 -13.19 8.61 -45.54
N VAL A 309 -13.88 9.62 -45.04
CA VAL A 309 -13.47 10.35 -43.85
C VAL A 309 -14.00 9.54 -42.67
N PRO A 310 -13.15 9.05 -41.76
CA PRO A 310 -13.61 8.49 -40.51
C PRO A 310 -14.55 9.52 -39.87
N GLY A 311 -15.82 9.16 -39.69
CA GLY A 311 -16.74 10.00 -38.93
C GLY A 311 -16.10 10.29 -37.56
N SER A 312 -16.37 11.45 -36.98
CA SER A 312 -15.82 11.92 -35.70
C SER A 312 -16.19 11.06 -34.47
N LEU A 313 -16.46 9.77 -34.66
CA LEU A 313 -16.06 8.71 -33.76
C LEU A 313 -14.56 8.43 -33.97
N SER A 314 -13.73 9.46 -33.73
CA SER A 314 -12.51 9.20 -32.96
C SER A 314 -12.90 8.22 -31.86
N PHE A 315 -12.12 7.17 -31.62
CA PHE A 315 -12.11 6.52 -30.32
C PHE A 315 -12.25 7.65 -29.31
N ASN A 316 -13.42 7.80 -28.68
CA ASN A 316 -13.73 9.05 -28.01
C ASN A 316 -12.72 9.14 -26.87
N GLU A 317 -11.70 9.99 -27.05
CA GLU A 317 -10.73 10.33 -26.02
C GLU A 317 -11.42 11.01 -24.82
N ASN A 318 -12.71 11.30 -24.95
CA ASN A 318 -13.63 11.87 -23.96
C ASN A 318 -14.70 10.89 -23.44
N GLU A 319 -14.63 9.59 -23.74
CA GLU A 319 -15.51 8.62 -23.07
C GLU A 319 -14.88 8.26 -21.72
N ASP A 320 -15.43 8.85 -20.67
CA ASP A 320 -14.98 8.70 -19.29
C ASP A 320 -15.02 7.25 -18.79
N GLU A 321 -15.82 6.39 -19.43
CA GLU A 321 -16.04 5.00 -19.04
C GLU A 321 -15.55 4.01 -20.12
N THR A 322 -14.55 3.21 -19.77
CA THR A 322 -14.09 2.07 -20.59
C THR A 322 -14.14 0.76 -19.82
N LEU A 323 -14.15 -0.37 -20.53
CA LEU A 323 -14.06 -1.68 -19.90
C LEU A 323 -12.58 -2.12 -19.84
N SER A 324 -12.11 -2.46 -18.65
CA SER A 324 -10.78 -3.06 -18.45
C SER A 324 -10.82 -4.13 -17.37
N ALA A 325 -10.07 -5.20 -17.59
CA ALA A 325 -9.86 -6.24 -16.59
C ALA A 325 -8.77 -5.86 -15.57
N SER A 326 -7.99 -4.81 -15.83
CA SER A 326 -6.96 -4.32 -14.91
C SER A 326 -7.52 -3.30 -13.91
N ASP A 327 -7.00 -3.30 -12.70
CA ASP A 327 -7.42 -2.35 -11.67
C ASP A 327 -6.90 -0.95 -11.94
N PHE A 328 -5.71 -0.87 -12.50
CA PHE A 328 -5.04 0.36 -12.88
C PHE A 328 -4.21 0.12 -14.15
N SER A 329 -4.19 1.05 -15.10
CA SER A 329 -3.42 0.86 -16.33
C SER A 329 -2.89 2.17 -16.90
N LEU A 330 -1.75 2.07 -17.59
CA LEU A 330 -1.14 3.14 -18.35
C LEU A 330 -1.07 2.75 -19.83
N SER A 331 -1.84 3.41 -20.68
CA SER A 331 -1.74 3.27 -22.14
C SER A 331 -1.03 4.49 -22.71
N THR A 332 -0.02 4.27 -23.54
CA THR A 332 0.73 5.35 -24.21
C THR A 332 0.56 5.23 -25.71
N HIS A 333 0.11 6.30 -26.36
CA HIS A 333 -0.17 6.32 -27.79
C HIS A 333 0.79 7.29 -28.48
N TYR A 334 1.54 6.78 -29.46
CA TYR A 334 2.52 7.58 -30.20
C TYR A 334 2.04 7.80 -31.64
N ASP A 335 1.64 9.04 -31.95
CA ASP A 335 1.29 9.45 -33.31
C ASP A 335 2.59 9.64 -34.11
N LEU A 336 2.81 8.75 -35.08
CA LEU A 336 4.01 8.75 -35.93
C LEU A 336 4.08 9.98 -36.86
N ASN A 337 2.94 10.54 -37.25
CA ASN A 337 2.83 11.69 -38.16
C ASN A 337 3.04 13.00 -37.41
N MET A 338 2.30 13.20 -36.32
CA MET A 338 2.36 14.41 -35.49
C MET A 338 3.54 14.41 -34.53
N LYS A 339 4.21 13.25 -34.36
CA LYS A 339 5.26 13.01 -33.37
C LYS A 339 4.81 13.44 -31.96
N GLN A 340 3.60 13.05 -31.61
CA GLN A 340 2.96 13.38 -30.33
C GLN A 340 2.81 12.11 -29.51
N LEU A 341 3.09 12.21 -28.22
CA LEU A 341 2.92 11.12 -27.26
C LEU A 341 1.82 11.51 -26.28
N SER A 342 0.68 10.83 -26.40
CA SER A 342 -0.43 10.94 -25.47
C SER A 342 -0.44 9.76 -24.52
N CYS A 343 -1.08 9.96 -23.37
CA CYS A 343 -1.12 9.01 -22.28
C CYS A 343 -2.55 8.93 -21.76
N LYS A 344 -3.00 7.71 -21.44
CA LYS A 344 -4.28 7.43 -20.84
C LYS A 344 -4.08 6.61 -19.58
N ILE A 345 -4.51 7.12 -18.44
CA ILE A 345 -4.58 6.38 -17.18
C ILE A 345 -6.01 5.89 -17.01
N ASN A 346 -6.21 4.57 -16.92
CA ASN A 346 -7.51 3.99 -16.57
C ASN A 346 -7.44 3.36 -15.19
N ALA A 347 -8.49 3.55 -14.40
CA ALA A 347 -8.60 2.94 -13.08
C ALA A 347 -10.01 2.37 -12.86
N SER A 348 -10.11 1.22 -12.19
CA SER A 348 -11.38 0.55 -11.89
C SER A 348 -12.27 1.41 -11.00
N LEU A 349 -13.51 1.66 -11.42
CA LEU A 349 -14.52 2.35 -10.61
C LEU A 349 -14.93 1.56 -9.37
N ASP A 350 -14.58 0.27 -9.27
CA ASP A 350 -14.80 -0.53 -8.05
C ASP A 350 -13.86 -0.10 -6.92
N LEU A 351 -12.70 0.50 -7.27
CA LEU A 351 -11.59 0.78 -6.38
C LEU A 351 -11.28 2.28 -6.26
N PHE A 352 -11.47 3.05 -7.33
CA PHE A 352 -11.03 4.44 -7.44
C PHE A 352 -12.20 5.39 -7.70
N ASN A 353 -12.14 6.55 -7.06
CA ASN A 353 -12.90 7.73 -7.39
C ASN A 353 -12.17 8.51 -8.50
N ARG A 354 -12.92 9.21 -9.34
CA ARG A 354 -12.34 10.05 -10.42
C ARG A 354 -11.35 11.09 -9.89
N GLU A 355 -11.67 11.75 -8.78
CA GLU A 355 -10.82 12.77 -8.14
C GLU A 355 -9.43 12.20 -7.78
N THR A 356 -9.37 10.96 -7.31
CA THR A 356 -8.13 10.26 -6.97
C THR A 356 -7.30 10.00 -8.22
N VAL A 357 -7.93 9.58 -9.33
CA VAL A 357 -7.24 9.38 -10.61
C VAL A 357 -6.76 10.71 -11.20
N GLU A 358 -7.52 11.81 -11.02
CA GLU A 358 -7.12 13.16 -11.43
C GLU A 358 -5.86 13.61 -10.70
N LYS A 359 -5.81 13.37 -9.38
CA LYS A 359 -4.62 13.62 -8.57
C LYS A 359 -3.43 12.76 -9.04
N ILE A 360 -3.63 11.46 -9.25
CA ILE A 360 -2.62 10.54 -9.77
C ILE A 360 -2.07 11.02 -11.12
N SER A 361 -2.92 11.51 -12.02
CA SER A 361 -2.51 12.07 -13.32
C SER A 361 -1.64 13.32 -13.16
N GLN A 362 -2.02 14.24 -12.25
CA GLN A 362 -1.21 15.42 -11.94
C GLN A 362 0.15 15.03 -11.36
N GLN A 363 0.19 14.03 -10.47
CA GLN A 363 1.43 13.50 -9.91
C GLN A 363 2.31 12.83 -10.97
N PHE A 364 1.72 12.10 -11.93
CA PHE A 364 2.45 11.52 -13.05
C PHE A 364 3.11 12.63 -13.89
N HIS A 365 2.36 13.68 -14.23
CA HIS A 365 2.89 14.84 -14.94
C HIS A 365 4.00 15.56 -14.14
N PHE A 366 3.89 15.61 -12.81
CA PHE A 366 4.93 16.17 -11.95
C PHE A 366 6.23 15.34 -11.97
N ILE A 367 6.14 14.01 -12.03
CA ILE A 367 7.31 13.14 -12.24
C ILE A 367 7.94 13.36 -13.62
N LEU A 368 7.14 13.50 -14.69
CA LEU A 368 7.65 13.79 -16.04
C LEU A 368 8.52 15.06 -16.06
N ASN A 369 8.05 16.14 -15.42
CA ASN A 369 8.79 17.40 -15.35
C ASN A 369 10.11 17.26 -14.58
N GLN A 370 10.12 16.54 -13.46
CA GLN A 370 11.35 16.27 -12.70
C GLN A 370 12.37 15.44 -13.51
N LEU A 371 11.89 14.48 -14.29
CA LEU A 371 12.72 13.63 -15.14
C LEU A 371 13.30 14.40 -16.33
N SER A 372 12.51 15.24 -17.03
CA SER A 372 13.02 16.10 -18.11
C SER A 372 14.10 17.05 -17.61
N ALA A 373 13.90 17.72 -16.47
CA ALA A 373 14.93 18.59 -15.89
C ALA A 373 16.25 17.82 -15.62
N SER A 374 16.14 16.59 -15.13
CA SER A 374 17.31 15.73 -14.88
C SER A 374 18.02 15.29 -16.16
N VAL A 375 17.27 15.07 -17.25
CA VAL A 375 17.80 14.71 -18.57
C VAL A 375 18.54 15.88 -19.21
N VAL A 376 18.01 17.10 -19.10
CA VAL A 376 18.61 18.33 -19.66
C VAL A 376 19.90 18.72 -18.93
N ASP A 377 19.91 18.62 -17.60
CA ASP A 377 21.04 19.10 -16.80
C ASP A 377 22.31 18.24 -16.90
N ASN A 378 22.22 17.00 -17.41
CA ASN A 378 23.32 16.06 -17.75
C ASN A 378 24.42 15.84 -16.67
N GLN A 379 24.31 16.46 -15.50
CA GLN A 379 25.34 16.56 -14.46
C GLN A 379 24.81 16.20 -13.06
N ILE A 380 23.49 16.09 -12.87
CA ILE A 380 22.88 15.68 -11.59
C ILE A 380 22.07 14.41 -11.82
N SER A 381 22.74 13.26 -11.80
CA SER A 381 22.08 11.95 -11.74
C SER A 381 21.46 11.74 -10.36
N LYS A 382 20.29 12.35 -10.14
CA LYS A 382 19.49 12.13 -8.93
C LYS A 382 19.02 10.68 -8.86
N PRO A 383 19.10 10.03 -7.70
CA PRO A 383 18.54 8.71 -7.50
C PRO A 383 17.01 8.77 -7.54
N ILE A 384 16.37 7.69 -7.99
CA ILE A 384 14.91 7.60 -8.12
C ILE A 384 14.19 7.86 -6.78
N TYR A 385 14.79 7.48 -5.66
CA TYR A 385 14.20 7.75 -4.34
C TYR A 385 14.07 9.24 -4.00
N GLU A 386 14.78 10.16 -4.67
CA GLU A 386 14.66 11.61 -4.42
C GLU A 386 13.51 12.27 -5.16
N LEU A 387 12.90 11.59 -6.15
CA LEU A 387 11.75 12.14 -6.88
C LEU A 387 10.55 12.28 -5.93
N SER A 388 9.74 13.32 -6.11
CA SER A 388 8.58 13.57 -5.24
C SER A 388 7.26 13.45 -6.01
N LEU A 389 6.21 12.94 -5.36
CA LEU A 389 4.82 13.04 -5.83
C LEU A 389 4.06 14.19 -5.14
N THR A 390 4.69 14.90 -4.21
CA THR A 390 4.05 15.98 -3.45
C THR A 390 3.87 17.18 -4.36
N LEU A 391 2.60 17.51 -4.63
CA LEU A 391 2.25 18.66 -5.47
C LEU A 391 2.50 19.98 -4.72
N SER A 392 2.69 21.08 -5.44
CA SER A 392 3.04 22.38 -4.86
C SER A 392 2.02 22.91 -3.83
N ASN A 393 0.73 22.61 -4.04
CA ASN A 393 -0.34 22.93 -3.09
C ASN A 393 -0.23 22.13 -1.78
N GLU A 394 0.13 20.85 -1.85
CA GLU A 394 0.34 20.01 -0.67
C GLU A 394 1.56 20.47 0.13
N GLN A 395 2.64 20.86 -0.55
CA GLN A 395 3.81 21.46 0.10
C GLN A 395 3.44 22.73 0.87
N TYR A 396 2.64 23.61 0.26
CA TYR A 396 2.16 24.82 0.92
C TYR A 396 1.28 24.50 2.14
N LEU A 397 0.36 23.53 2.03
CA LEU A 397 -0.47 23.08 3.15
C LEU A 397 0.40 22.57 4.31
N MET A 398 1.36 21.68 4.04
CA MET A 398 2.30 21.17 5.06
C MET A 398 3.10 22.29 5.74
N GLN A 399 3.58 23.28 4.97
CA GLN A 399 4.27 24.44 5.53
C GLN A 399 3.35 25.26 6.44
N SER A 400 2.11 25.51 6.00
CA SER A 400 1.12 26.27 6.77
C SER A 400 0.76 25.60 8.10
N LEU A 401 0.61 24.26 8.12
CA LEU A 401 0.29 23.49 9.32
C LEU A 401 1.42 23.54 10.35
N ASN A 402 2.66 23.59 9.87
CA ASN A 402 3.84 23.65 10.72
C ASN A 402 4.25 25.08 11.12
N ASN A 403 3.53 26.13 10.67
CA ASN A 403 3.81 27.51 11.03
C ASN A 403 3.28 27.85 12.44
N THR A 404 3.84 27.18 13.45
CA THR A 404 3.43 27.25 14.86
C THR A 404 4.45 27.97 15.74
N GLN A 405 5.35 28.76 15.13
CA GLN A 405 6.36 29.51 15.87
C GLN A 405 5.71 30.57 16.76
N ILE A 406 5.94 30.46 18.07
CA ILE A 406 5.47 31.40 19.07
C ILE A 406 6.69 31.86 19.88
N SER A 407 6.85 33.17 20.01
CA SER A 407 7.83 33.74 20.94
C SER A 407 7.26 33.70 22.36
N PHE A 408 7.91 32.98 23.26
CA PHE A 408 7.57 33.03 24.68
C PHE A 408 7.90 34.43 25.23
N SER A 409 6.92 35.07 25.87
CA SER A 409 7.04 36.42 26.40
C SER A 409 7.55 36.47 27.85
N SER A 410 7.79 35.32 28.48
CA SER A 410 8.34 35.28 29.84
C SER A 410 9.81 35.73 29.82
N PRO A 411 10.23 36.60 30.76
CA PRO A 411 11.63 36.92 30.96
C PRO A 411 12.42 35.77 31.59
N PHE A 412 11.75 34.69 32.02
CA PHE A 412 12.35 33.54 32.69
C PHE A 412 12.45 32.34 31.75
N THR A 413 13.59 31.67 31.81
CA THR A 413 13.89 30.49 31.00
C THR A 413 13.59 29.17 31.71
N CYS A 414 13.42 29.19 33.04
CA CYS A 414 13.13 27.99 33.85
C CYS A 414 11.80 28.13 34.61
N ILE A 415 11.07 27.03 34.75
CA ILE A 415 9.72 26.98 35.37
C ILE A 415 9.74 27.46 36.83
N HIS A 416 10.75 27.07 37.61
CA HIS A 416 10.85 27.46 39.02
C HIS A 416 11.07 28.98 39.22
N HIS A 417 11.71 29.67 38.28
CA HIS A 417 11.84 31.14 38.32
C HIS A 417 10.49 31.84 38.09
N GLU A 418 9.71 31.36 37.11
CA GLU A 418 8.34 31.84 36.88
C GLU A 418 7.45 31.55 38.10
N PHE A 419 7.57 30.37 38.72
CA PHE A 419 6.86 30.04 39.95
C PHE A 419 7.14 31.06 41.06
N VAL A 420 8.42 31.35 41.36
CA VAL A 420 8.78 32.36 42.38
C VAL A 420 8.22 33.74 42.01
N TYR A 421 8.28 34.13 40.73
CA TYR A 421 7.69 35.39 40.27
C TYR A 421 6.17 35.45 40.54
N GLN A 422 5.44 34.37 40.26
CA GLN A 422 4.00 34.30 40.55
C GLN A 422 3.71 34.34 42.05
N VAL A 423 4.53 33.68 42.88
CA VAL A 423 4.39 33.73 44.35
C VAL A 423 4.53 35.17 44.85
N MET A 424 5.54 35.90 44.37
CA MET A 424 5.76 37.30 44.77
C MET A 424 4.60 38.22 44.37
N LYS A 425 3.95 37.93 43.26
CA LYS A 425 2.81 38.71 42.76
C LYS A 425 1.49 38.37 43.48
N HIS A 426 1.31 37.11 43.86
CA HIS A 426 0.04 36.58 44.36
C HIS A 426 0.20 35.67 45.60
N PRO A 427 0.84 36.14 46.68
CA PRO A 427 1.29 35.26 47.76
C PRO A 427 0.15 34.56 48.52
N GLN A 428 -0.99 35.23 48.70
CA GLN A 428 -2.12 34.73 49.50
C GLN A 428 -3.15 33.96 48.66
N LYS A 429 -2.94 33.81 47.35
CA LYS A 429 -3.85 33.00 46.53
C LYS A 429 -3.62 31.53 46.83
N LEU A 430 -4.70 30.75 46.78
CA LEU A 430 -4.64 29.29 46.82
C LEU A 430 -3.78 28.78 45.66
N ALA A 431 -2.81 27.92 45.95
CA ALA A 431 -1.89 27.32 44.98
C ALA A 431 -2.18 25.84 44.75
N VAL A 432 -2.31 25.05 45.82
CA VAL A 432 -2.56 23.61 45.76
C VAL A 432 -3.57 23.22 46.84
N GLU A 433 -4.49 22.32 46.49
CA GLU A 433 -5.54 21.80 47.38
C GLU A 433 -5.68 20.28 47.14
N LEU A 434 -5.84 19.53 48.22
CA LEU A 434 -6.21 18.13 48.20
C LEU A 434 -7.11 17.83 49.40
N ASP A 435 -8.34 17.40 49.12
CA ASP A 435 -9.38 17.18 50.11
C ASP A 435 -9.59 18.42 51.02
N GLU A 436 -9.36 18.32 52.33
CA GLU A 436 -9.50 19.43 53.28
C GLU A 436 -8.19 20.22 53.49
N GLN A 437 -7.09 19.83 52.82
CA GLN A 437 -5.80 20.48 52.97
C GLN A 437 -5.54 21.45 51.81
N SER A 438 -5.03 22.64 52.12
CA SER A 438 -4.70 23.65 51.13
C SER A 438 -3.42 24.41 51.48
N LEU A 439 -2.73 24.89 50.46
CA LEU A 439 -1.57 25.78 50.56
C LEU A 439 -1.77 26.99 49.67
N THR A 440 -1.53 28.17 50.23
CA THR A 440 -1.32 29.39 49.45
C THR A 440 0.01 29.35 48.70
N TYR A 441 0.21 30.22 47.71
CA TYR A 441 1.50 30.36 47.01
C TYR A 441 2.66 30.61 47.97
N CYS A 442 2.45 31.44 48.99
CA CYS A 442 3.44 31.76 50.02
C CYS A 442 3.82 30.51 50.83
N GLU A 443 2.82 29.75 51.32
CA GLU A 443 3.05 28.54 52.11
C GLU A 443 3.69 27.43 51.27
N LEU A 444 3.28 27.28 50.01
CA LEU A 444 3.91 26.34 49.09
C LEU A 444 5.39 26.68 48.86
N LEU A 445 5.71 27.95 48.59
CA LEU A 445 7.10 28.38 48.40
C LEU A 445 7.95 28.13 49.65
N TYR A 446 7.38 28.35 50.84
CA TYR A 446 8.07 28.05 52.10
C TYR A 446 8.46 26.56 52.18
N TYR A 447 7.53 25.63 51.97
CA TYR A 447 7.83 24.21 52.05
C TYR A 447 8.77 23.74 50.92
N VAL A 448 8.62 24.27 49.72
CA VAL A 448 9.52 24.02 48.58
C VAL A 448 10.94 24.49 48.92
N GLN A 449 11.10 25.67 49.49
CA GLN A 449 12.39 26.20 49.93
C GLN A 449 13.01 25.34 51.03
N VAL A 450 12.23 24.94 52.04
CA VAL A 450 12.70 24.07 53.12
C VAL A 450 13.25 22.76 52.57
N LEU A 451 12.50 22.09 51.68
CA LEU A 451 12.94 20.85 51.07
C LEU A 451 14.20 21.07 50.23
N SER A 452 14.23 22.10 49.38
CA SER A 452 15.37 22.42 48.51
C SER A 452 16.66 22.64 49.32
N LEU A 453 16.58 23.43 50.39
CA LEU A 453 17.72 23.72 51.26
C LEU A 453 18.18 22.49 52.05
N THR A 454 17.25 21.61 52.43
CA THR A 454 17.57 20.35 53.11
C THR A 454 18.36 19.42 52.18
N LEU A 455 17.90 19.29 50.93
CA LEU A 455 18.61 18.51 49.89
C LEU A 455 20.03 19.04 49.65
N LEU A 456 20.20 20.35 49.50
CA LEU A 456 21.49 20.97 49.22
C LEU A 456 22.45 20.97 50.43
N ASN A 457 21.97 21.36 51.61
CA ASN A 457 22.84 21.65 52.75
C ASN A 457 23.04 20.44 53.68
N GLU A 458 21.99 19.64 53.89
CA GLU A 458 22.03 18.50 54.82
C GLU A 458 22.37 17.20 54.10
N HIS A 459 21.85 17.02 52.88
CA HIS A 459 22.10 15.81 52.07
C HIS A 459 23.13 15.98 50.96
N HIS A 460 23.67 17.20 50.79
CA HIS A 460 24.73 17.50 49.83
C HIS A 460 24.43 17.02 48.41
N VAL A 461 23.18 17.17 47.97
CA VAL A 461 22.79 16.97 46.57
C VAL A 461 23.37 18.10 45.74
N VAL A 462 23.86 17.78 44.54
CA VAL A 462 24.45 18.75 43.60
C VAL A 462 23.47 19.00 42.45
N PRO A 463 23.35 20.23 41.91
CA PRO A 463 22.56 20.49 40.71
C PRO A 463 22.92 19.52 39.58
N GLY A 464 21.91 19.01 38.88
CA GLY A 464 22.01 17.96 37.87
C GLY A 464 21.92 16.53 38.40
N GLU A 465 22.00 16.30 39.72
CA GLU A 465 21.75 14.95 40.28
C GLU A 465 20.29 14.54 40.15
N ILE A 466 20.05 13.24 39.89
CA ILE A 466 18.70 12.68 39.82
C ILE A 466 18.21 12.40 41.23
N VAL A 467 17.04 12.92 41.58
CA VAL A 467 16.34 12.62 42.84
C VAL A 467 15.04 11.90 42.51
N CYS A 468 14.94 10.64 42.95
CA CYS A 468 13.73 9.86 42.79
C CYS A 468 12.67 10.26 43.82
N GLN A 469 11.40 10.16 43.45
CA GLN A 469 10.28 10.42 44.36
C GLN A 469 9.24 9.30 44.24
N CYS A 470 8.99 8.59 45.35
CA CYS A 470 8.04 7.49 45.47
C CYS A 470 7.00 7.79 46.56
N VAL A 471 6.12 8.76 46.29
CA VAL A 471 5.08 9.23 47.21
C VAL A 471 3.69 9.07 46.62
N GLU A 472 2.69 8.85 47.48
CA GLU A 472 1.27 8.87 47.09
C GLU A 472 0.83 10.30 46.75
N ARG A 473 -0.34 10.44 46.10
CA ARG A 473 -0.93 11.75 45.82
C ARG A 473 -1.15 12.52 47.12
N SER A 474 -0.42 13.61 47.31
CA SER A 474 -0.44 14.47 48.50
C SER A 474 0.04 15.88 48.17
N LEU A 475 -0.12 16.84 49.08
CA LEU A 475 0.53 18.15 48.95
C LEU A 475 2.06 18.01 48.90
N SER A 476 2.60 17.05 49.66
CA SER A 476 4.03 16.69 49.70
C SER A 476 4.55 16.22 48.35
N MET A 477 3.69 15.64 47.48
CA MET A 477 4.06 15.30 46.12
C MET A 477 4.45 16.53 45.29
N VAL A 478 3.65 17.60 45.38
CA VAL A 478 3.89 18.86 44.65
C VAL A 478 5.11 19.58 45.22
N ILE A 479 5.24 19.61 46.54
CA ILE A 479 6.40 20.15 47.24
C ILE A 479 7.68 19.42 46.82
N GLY A 480 7.62 18.09 46.71
CA GLY A 480 8.72 17.24 46.25
C GLY A 480 9.21 17.61 44.85
N ILE A 481 8.30 17.68 43.87
CA ILE A 481 8.62 18.02 42.48
C ILE A 481 9.30 19.40 42.41
N MET A 482 8.64 20.42 42.97
CA MET A 482 9.16 21.79 42.92
C MET A 482 10.43 21.96 43.74
N GLY A 483 10.57 21.24 44.87
CA GLY A 483 11.76 21.31 45.72
C GLY A 483 12.99 20.68 45.07
N ILE A 484 12.82 19.58 44.34
CA ILE A 484 13.88 18.97 43.53
C ILE A 484 14.30 19.93 42.42
N GLU A 485 13.34 20.47 41.67
CA GLU A 485 13.63 21.42 40.58
C GLU A 485 14.30 22.71 41.08
N MET A 486 13.87 23.24 42.23
CA MET A 486 14.42 24.47 42.81
C MET A 486 15.79 24.25 43.47
N ALA A 487 16.15 23.00 43.78
CA ALA A 487 17.53 22.60 44.09
C ALA A 487 18.40 22.39 42.82
N GLY A 488 17.84 22.57 41.62
CA GLY A 488 18.51 22.36 40.35
C GLY A 488 18.72 20.89 40.01
N CYS A 489 17.97 19.98 40.62
CA CYS A 489 18.10 18.54 40.45
C CYS A 489 17.05 17.99 39.47
N VAL A 490 17.28 16.77 38.97
CA VAL A 490 16.40 16.11 38.00
C VAL A 490 15.34 15.28 38.72
N TYR A 491 14.06 15.61 38.51
CA TYR A 491 12.95 14.87 39.10
C TYR A 491 12.70 13.53 38.40
N CYS A 492 12.66 12.44 39.17
CA CYS A 492 12.29 11.11 38.64
C CYS A 492 11.11 10.50 39.43
N PRO A 493 9.88 10.48 38.89
CA PRO A 493 8.75 9.84 39.54
C PRO A 493 8.90 8.32 39.57
N LEU A 494 8.63 7.73 40.73
CA LEU A 494 8.46 6.30 40.92
C LEU A 494 7.05 6.02 41.44
N SER A 495 6.39 5.03 40.86
CA SER A 495 5.01 4.67 41.22
C SER A 495 4.99 3.93 42.56
N PRO A 496 4.30 4.45 43.60
CA PRO A 496 4.12 3.74 44.87
C PRO A 496 3.43 2.40 44.72
N ARG A 497 2.74 2.16 43.60
CA ARG A 497 2.02 0.91 43.32
C ARG A 497 2.92 -0.16 42.73
N ASP A 498 4.12 0.19 42.29
CA ASP A 498 5.04 -0.76 41.68
C ASP A 498 5.60 -1.73 42.75
N PRO A 499 5.89 -2.99 42.36
CA PRO A 499 6.51 -3.95 43.26
C PRO A 499 7.94 -3.53 43.59
N LYS A 500 8.41 -3.90 44.80
CA LYS A 500 9.74 -3.55 45.32
C LYS A 500 10.87 -3.81 44.31
N HIS A 501 10.86 -4.99 43.69
CA HIS A 501 11.91 -5.38 42.74
C HIS A 501 11.99 -4.42 41.53
N ARG A 502 10.85 -3.96 41.00
CA ARG A 502 10.80 -2.99 39.90
C ARG A 502 11.34 -1.62 40.35
N LEU A 503 10.94 -1.16 41.53
CA LEU A 503 11.39 0.13 42.07
C LEU A 503 12.92 0.17 42.26
N LEU A 504 13.50 -0.92 42.80
CA LEU A 504 14.95 -1.05 42.95
C LEU A 504 15.67 -1.05 41.60
N ALA A 505 15.13 -1.77 40.60
CA ALA A 505 15.69 -1.77 39.25
C ALA A 505 15.65 -0.38 38.60
N LEU A 506 14.58 0.39 38.79
CA LEU A 506 14.47 1.76 38.26
C LEU A 506 15.45 2.72 38.94
N ILE A 507 15.58 2.66 40.27
CA ILE A 507 16.57 3.48 40.99
C ILE A 507 18.00 3.11 40.58
N GLN A 508 18.29 1.82 40.38
CA GLN A 508 19.61 1.41 39.94
C GLN A 508 19.95 1.97 38.55
N GLN A 509 18.96 2.07 37.65
CA GLN A 509 19.15 2.70 36.33
C GLN A 509 19.38 4.21 36.41
N THR A 510 18.74 4.90 37.36
CA THR A 510 19.00 6.34 37.59
C THR A 510 20.31 6.60 38.32
N GLN A 511 20.90 5.58 38.96
CA GLN A 511 22.02 5.73 39.89
C GLN A 511 21.73 6.76 41.01
N SER A 512 20.45 6.99 41.30
CA SER A 512 20.06 7.97 42.31
C SER A 512 20.43 7.45 43.70
N ARG A 513 21.09 8.31 44.48
CA ARG A 513 21.45 8.04 45.87
C ARG A 513 20.27 8.19 46.84
N PHE A 514 19.23 8.90 46.40
CA PHE A 514 18.14 9.38 47.26
C PHE A 514 16.78 9.05 46.66
N VAL A 515 15.85 8.68 47.52
CA VAL A 515 14.44 8.61 47.16
C VAL A 515 13.61 9.34 48.20
N LEU A 516 12.84 10.32 47.75
CA LEU A 516 11.83 10.98 48.57
C LEU A 516 10.63 10.04 48.71
N VAL A 517 10.18 9.79 49.94
CA VAL A 517 9.14 8.81 50.27
C VAL A 517 8.13 9.39 51.28
N HIS A 518 7.03 8.67 51.47
CA HIS A 518 6.25 8.73 52.71
C HIS A 518 6.64 7.53 53.58
N ASP A 519 6.32 7.58 54.88
CA ASP A 519 6.54 6.46 55.82
C ASP A 519 6.03 5.11 55.26
N LEU A 520 4.85 5.11 54.63
CA LEU A 520 4.22 3.94 54.02
C LEU A 520 4.97 3.34 52.82
N THR A 521 5.76 4.12 52.08
CA THR A 521 6.57 3.62 50.95
C THR A 521 8.03 3.37 51.33
N LYS A 522 8.49 3.83 52.50
CA LYS A 522 9.87 3.72 52.95
C LYS A 522 10.41 2.29 52.97
N THR A 523 9.58 1.33 53.40
CA THR A 523 9.95 -0.11 53.49
C THR A 523 10.19 -0.79 52.14
N LYS A 524 9.84 -0.14 51.02
CA LYS A 524 10.08 -0.66 49.67
C LYS A 524 11.53 -0.47 49.20
N PHE A 525 12.34 0.30 49.91
CA PHE A 525 13.73 0.55 49.56
C PHE A 525 14.66 -0.13 50.57
N ASP A 526 15.82 -0.58 50.11
CA ASP A 526 16.84 -1.22 50.95
C ASP A 526 17.74 -0.16 51.61
N ASP A 527 18.46 -0.57 52.66
CA ASP A 527 19.29 0.34 53.49
C ASP A 527 20.41 1.07 52.70
N ASP A 528 20.78 0.54 51.52
CA ASP A 528 21.78 1.15 50.64
C ASP A 528 21.28 2.41 49.92
N ILE A 529 19.97 2.65 49.91
CA ILE A 529 19.34 3.83 49.30
C ILE A 529 18.83 4.75 50.41
N VAL A 530 19.20 6.04 50.37
CA VAL A 530 18.73 7.01 51.37
C VAL A 530 17.27 7.38 51.10
N ALA A 531 16.35 6.71 51.82
CA ALA A 531 14.92 6.98 51.76
C ALA A 531 14.53 8.12 52.74
N LEU A 532 14.30 9.31 52.20
CA LEU A 532 13.96 10.52 52.96
C LEU A 532 12.44 10.71 53.03
N ASP A 533 11.88 10.70 54.23
CA ASP A 533 10.45 10.97 54.41
C ASP A 533 10.19 12.48 54.28
N ILE A 534 9.43 12.88 53.26
CA ILE A 534 9.14 14.29 52.99
C ILE A 534 8.41 14.93 54.19
N ASP A 535 7.41 14.26 54.75
CA ASP A 535 6.59 14.85 55.82
C ASP A 535 7.40 15.04 57.11
N LEU A 536 8.38 14.17 57.37
CA LEU A 536 9.31 14.35 58.49
C LEU A 536 10.21 15.57 58.29
N VAL A 537 10.74 15.78 57.07
CA VAL A 537 11.57 16.96 56.74
C VAL A 537 10.77 18.26 56.90
N LEU A 538 9.52 18.26 56.44
CA LEU A 538 8.66 19.44 56.56
C LEU A 538 8.29 19.72 58.02
N LYS A 539 8.10 18.68 58.85
CA LYS A 539 7.80 18.80 60.29
C LYS A 539 8.99 19.22 61.14
N SER A 540 10.22 18.85 60.78
CA SER A 540 11.42 19.17 61.56
C SER A 540 11.80 20.66 61.52
N HIS A 541 11.29 21.40 60.54
CA HIS A 541 11.66 22.79 60.28
C HIS A 541 10.55 23.82 60.58
N VAL A 542 9.51 23.45 61.36
CA VAL A 542 8.36 24.30 61.72
C VAL A 542 8.71 25.31 62.82
N THR A 543 9.63 26.21 62.55
CA THR A 543 9.87 27.40 63.39
C THR A 543 9.91 28.63 62.49
N GLU A 544 8.73 29.23 62.30
CA GLU A 544 8.43 30.44 61.52
C GLU A 544 8.55 30.33 59.98
N CYS A 545 7.53 30.83 59.27
CA CYS A 545 7.43 30.82 57.81
C CYS A 545 8.35 31.90 57.19
N ILE A 546 9.65 31.62 57.13
CA ILE A 546 10.66 32.54 56.60
C ILE A 546 11.01 32.16 55.16
N ILE A 547 10.62 33.01 54.20
CA ILE A 547 10.98 32.88 52.79
C ILE A 547 12.22 33.75 52.51
N ASP A 548 13.31 33.11 52.11
CA ASP A 548 14.57 33.72 51.73
C ASP A 548 15.19 32.94 50.54
N VAL A 549 14.56 33.12 49.38
CA VAL A 549 14.99 32.53 48.10
C VAL A 549 16.41 32.95 47.70
N THR A 550 16.98 34.00 48.29
CA THR A 550 18.38 34.39 48.02
C THR A 550 19.37 33.29 48.45
N ARG A 551 18.99 32.42 49.39
CA ARG A 551 19.81 31.26 49.78
C ARG A 551 19.97 30.25 48.64
N LEU A 552 19.04 30.24 47.69
CA LEU A 552 19.06 29.38 46.52
C LEU A 552 19.66 30.08 45.29
N SER A 553 20.01 31.37 45.38
CA SER A 553 20.60 32.14 44.26
C SER A 553 21.94 31.62 43.74
N LYS A 554 22.59 30.71 44.49
CA LYS A 554 23.83 30.04 44.08
C LYS A 554 23.59 28.85 43.15
N VAL A 555 22.37 28.31 43.12
CA VAL A 555 21.98 27.26 42.18
C VAL A 555 21.87 27.91 40.80
N THR A 556 22.69 27.45 39.86
CA THR A 556 22.69 27.94 38.48
C THR A 556 22.07 26.86 37.60
N THR A 557 20.95 27.17 36.95
CA THR A 557 20.27 26.30 35.99
C THR A 557 19.95 27.08 34.73
N VAL A 558 19.98 26.41 33.58
CA VAL A 558 19.59 26.94 32.27
C VAL A 558 18.41 26.14 31.69
N SER A 559 17.74 26.69 30.68
CA SER A 559 16.59 26.02 30.03
C SER A 559 16.92 24.68 29.40
N ASP A 560 18.19 24.44 29.07
CA ASP A 560 18.64 23.24 28.38
C ASP A 560 18.97 22.10 29.36
N ASP A 561 18.94 22.37 30.67
CA ASP A 561 19.15 21.36 31.70
C ASP A 561 17.96 20.40 31.78
N VAL A 562 18.22 19.14 32.15
CA VAL A 562 17.17 18.12 32.25
C VAL A 562 16.29 18.40 33.47
N ALA A 563 15.00 18.68 33.25
CA ALA A 563 14.05 18.89 34.35
C ALA A 563 13.59 17.58 35.01
N TYR A 564 13.30 16.55 34.20
CA TYR A 564 12.78 15.27 34.70
C TYR A 564 13.18 14.07 33.83
N ILE A 565 13.09 12.88 34.43
CA ILE A 565 13.21 11.59 33.74
C ILE A 565 11.96 10.77 34.03
N ILE A 566 11.19 10.43 33.00
CA ILE A 566 10.00 9.59 33.13
C ILE A 566 10.27 8.25 32.43
N PHE A 567 10.20 7.16 33.20
CA PHE A 567 10.31 5.82 32.64
C PHE A 567 9.05 5.43 31.88
N THR A 568 9.25 4.96 30.65
CA THR A 568 8.19 4.39 29.80
C THR A 568 8.65 3.05 29.26
N SER A 569 7.72 2.19 28.85
CA SER A 569 8.01 0.93 28.18
C SER A 569 8.49 1.23 26.75
N GLY A 570 9.63 0.65 26.33
CA GLY A 570 10.27 0.93 25.03
C GLY A 570 10.44 -0.28 24.09
N SER A 571 10.37 -0.02 22.78
CA SER A 571 10.77 -0.93 21.70
C SER A 571 11.27 -0.14 20.48
N THR A 572 12.19 -0.75 19.72
CA THR A 572 12.83 -0.16 18.53
C THR A 572 12.22 -0.72 17.26
N GLY A 573 11.65 0.14 16.42
CA GLY A 573 11.27 -0.18 15.04
C GLY A 573 12.18 0.52 14.01
N THR A 574 12.37 -0.08 12.83
CA THR A 574 13.11 0.50 11.69
C THR A 574 12.19 1.26 10.74
N PRO A 575 12.66 2.29 9.99
CA PRO A 575 11.81 3.17 9.18
C PRO A 575 11.49 2.62 7.79
N LYS A 576 10.41 3.21 7.26
CA LYS A 576 9.83 3.16 5.91
C LYS A 576 8.81 4.30 5.93
N ALA A 577 9.00 5.34 5.14
CA ALA A 577 8.11 6.50 5.13
C ALA A 577 8.11 7.16 3.75
N HIS A 578 6.91 7.54 3.31
CA HIS A 578 6.52 8.79 2.64
C HIS A 578 5.02 8.99 2.96
N ALA A 579 4.53 10.24 2.98
CA ALA A 579 3.13 10.56 3.25
C ALA A 579 2.63 11.56 2.21
N ALA A 580 1.63 11.18 1.40
CA ALA A 580 0.78 12.13 0.71
C ALA A 580 -0.52 12.38 1.51
N ILE A 581 -1.27 13.43 1.16
CA ILE A 581 -2.61 13.64 1.74
C ILE A 581 -3.49 12.43 1.42
N GLY A 582 -4.09 11.84 2.45
CA GLY A 582 -4.93 10.63 2.39
C GLY A 582 -4.19 9.31 2.65
N GLU A 583 -2.86 9.30 2.65
CA GLU A 583 -2.07 8.08 2.81
C GLU A 583 -1.59 7.87 4.25
N GLU A 584 -1.49 6.60 4.65
CA GLU A 584 -0.96 6.22 5.96
C GLU A 584 0.56 6.37 5.99
N ALA A 585 1.07 7.12 6.97
CA ALA A 585 2.49 7.33 7.14
C ALA A 585 2.90 7.46 8.61
N GLU A 586 4.20 7.30 8.86
CA GLU A 586 4.76 7.41 10.21
C GLU A 586 4.86 8.88 10.64
N LEU A 587 4.35 9.20 11.84
CA LEU A 587 4.38 10.55 12.41
C LEU A 587 5.75 10.87 13.02
N PHE A 588 6.30 12.02 12.63
CA PHE A 588 7.51 12.60 13.23
C PHE A 588 7.14 13.94 13.90
N ILE A 589 7.67 14.18 15.10
CA ILE A 589 7.41 15.39 15.87
C ILE A 589 8.72 16.17 16.02
N GLY A 590 8.76 17.40 15.54
CA GLY A 590 9.90 18.31 15.68
C GLY A 590 9.63 19.47 16.63
N GLY A 591 10.65 20.32 16.84
CA GLY A 591 10.54 21.55 17.63
C GLY A 591 10.94 21.40 19.09
N VAL A 592 10.64 22.42 19.90
CA VAL A 592 11.12 22.57 21.29
C VAL A 592 10.61 21.49 22.27
N GLY A 593 9.59 20.72 21.89
CA GLY A 593 9.02 19.64 22.70
C GLY A 593 9.72 18.28 22.53
N VAL A 594 10.74 18.17 21.67
CA VAL A 594 11.52 16.94 21.49
C VAL A 594 12.39 16.73 22.73
N PHE A 595 12.29 15.54 23.35
CA PHE A 595 13.07 15.20 24.55
C PHE A 595 14.55 14.96 24.22
N ALA A 596 15.42 15.12 25.22
CA ALA A 596 16.88 15.06 25.04
C ALA A 596 17.41 13.66 24.64
N GLY A 597 16.73 12.59 25.05
CA GLY A 597 17.10 11.21 24.73
C GLY A 597 16.70 10.22 25.81
N TYR A 598 17.05 8.95 25.61
CA TYR A 598 16.87 7.91 26.62
C TYR A 598 18.07 7.85 27.56
N LEU A 599 17.79 7.75 28.88
CA LEU A 599 18.81 7.69 29.93
C LEU A 599 19.80 6.54 29.70
N VAL A 600 21.08 6.86 29.52
CA VAL A 600 22.20 5.91 29.33
C VAL A 600 21.97 4.93 28.16
N ARG A 601 21.23 5.36 27.12
CA ARG A 601 20.85 4.53 25.97
C ARG A 601 21.01 5.28 24.65
N ASP A 602 22.22 5.73 24.35
CA ASP A 602 22.57 6.43 23.11
C ASP A 602 22.20 5.62 21.85
N ASP A 603 22.26 4.29 21.94
CA ASP A 603 21.86 3.35 20.90
C ASP A 603 20.36 3.44 20.56
N LEU A 604 19.51 3.72 21.55
CA LEU A 604 18.08 3.92 21.37
C LEU A 604 17.77 5.36 20.97
N THR A 605 18.46 6.32 21.58
CA THR A 605 18.33 7.75 21.27
C THR A 605 18.56 8.00 19.78
N ALA A 606 19.67 7.47 19.21
CA ALA A 606 19.99 7.62 17.79
C ALA A 606 19.00 6.92 16.84
N LYS A 607 18.17 5.99 17.32
CA LYS A 607 17.14 5.32 16.51
C LYS A 607 15.82 6.09 16.44
N VAL A 608 15.50 6.86 17.50
CA VAL A 608 14.23 7.57 17.61
C VAL A 608 14.36 9.06 17.37
N LEU A 609 15.53 9.66 17.64
CA LEU A 609 15.83 11.05 17.30
C LEU A 609 16.56 11.07 15.97
N VAL A 610 15.93 11.65 14.95
CA VAL A 610 16.40 11.67 13.57
C VAL A 610 16.58 13.12 13.14
N GLU A 611 17.73 13.43 12.55
CA GLU A 611 18.01 14.75 12.00
C GLU A 611 17.54 14.82 10.54
N ILE A 612 16.73 15.83 10.23
CA ILE A 612 16.20 16.10 8.89
C ILE A 612 16.38 17.61 8.65
N ASP A 613 17.10 17.98 7.58
CA ASP A 613 17.39 19.38 7.22
C ASP A 613 17.97 20.24 8.37
N GLY A 614 18.83 19.65 9.19
CA GLY A 614 19.47 20.34 10.33
C GLY A 614 18.56 20.53 11.54
N GLN A 615 17.37 19.90 11.56
CA GLN A 615 16.44 19.91 12.68
C GLN A 615 16.24 18.50 13.25
N LEU A 616 16.09 18.41 14.56
CA LEU A 616 15.89 17.14 15.25
C LEU A 616 14.40 16.80 15.35
N PHE A 617 14.04 15.58 14.95
CA PHE A 617 12.69 15.05 15.01
C PHE A 617 12.65 13.78 15.87
N TYR A 618 11.61 13.66 16.68
CA TYR A 618 11.25 12.42 17.34
C TYR A 618 10.35 11.57 16.44
N ARG A 619 10.83 10.36 16.14
CA ARG A 619 10.13 9.32 15.42
C ARG A 619 9.19 8.56 16.36
N THR A 620 7.89 8.78 16.21
CA THR A 620 6.89 8.30 17.18
C THR A 620 6.57 6.81 17.07
N GLY A 621 6.70 6.24 15.86
CA GLY A 621 6.18 4.91 15.52
C GLY A 621 4.66 4.87 15.30
N ASP A 622 3.95 5.99 15.46
CA ASP A 622 2.52 6.12 15.20
C ASP A 622 2.29 6.29 13.69
N LEU A 623 1.24 5.62 13.19
CA LEU A 623 0.77 5.73 11.81
C LEU A 623 -0.43 6.68 11.77
N VAL A 624 -0.39 7.64 10.86
CA VAL A 624 -1.39 8.70 10.69
C VAL A 624 -1.70 8.93 9.22
N THR A 625 -2.90 9.42 8.93
CA THR A 625 -3.28 9.96 7.61
C THR A 625 -3.61 11.45 7.77
N ILE A 626 -3.28 12.27 6.78
CA ILE A 626 -3.64 13.70 6.76
C ILE A 626 -4.82 13.88 5.80
N ASP A 627 -5.88 14.57 6.22
CA ASP A 627 -6.97 14.93 5.31
C ASP A 627 -6.72 16.24 4.54
N ASN A 628 -7.62 16.58 3.62
CA ASN A 628 -7.52 17.80 2.79
C ASN A 628 -7.54 19.11 3.61
N ASN A 629 -7.97 19.08 4.87
CA ASN A 629 -7.97 20.23 5.77
C ASN A 629 -6.72 20.28 6.66
N GLY A 630 -5.83 19.29 6.53
CA GLY A 630 -4.63 19.18 7.34
C GLY A 630 -4.85 18.54 8.72
N LEU A 631 -6.01 17.91 8.96
CA LEU A 631 -6.26 17.18 10.20
C LEU A 631 -5.58 15.80 10.15
N LEU A 632 -4.87 15.46 11.21
CA LEU A 632 -4.22 14.17 11.40
C LEU A 632 -5.21 13.15 11.99
N HIS A 633 -5.44 12.06 11.28
CA HIS A 633 -6.22 10.92 11.75
C HIS A 633 -5.28 9.78 12.14
N TYR A 634 -5.38 9.31 13.37
CA TYR A 634 -4.55 8.21 13.88
C TYR A 634 -5.03 6.86 13.35
N GLN A 635 -4.13 6.11 12.70
CA GLN A 635 -4.41 4.79 12.11
C GLN A 635 -3.88 3.63 12.94
N GLY A 636 -2.90 3.88 13.81
CA GLY A 636 -2.35 2.84 14.66
C GLY A 636 -0.84 2.99 14.83
N ARG A 637 -0.16 1.85 14.91
CA ARG A 637 1.27 1.77 15.24
C ARG A 637 1.97 0.91 14.23
N LYS A 638 3.18 1.35 13.87
CA LYS A 638 4.08 0.60 12.99
C LYS A 638 4.69 -0.62 13.69
N ASP A 639 4.87 -0.52 15.00
CA ASP A 639 5.40 -1.57 15.85
C ASP A 639 4.31 -2.27 16.68
N HIS A 640 4.71 -3.26 17.48
CA HIS A 640 3.78 -4.10 18.22
C HIS A 640 3.28 -3.49 19.54
N GLN A 641 3.64 -2.24 19.87
CA GLN A 641 3.17 -1.67 21.13
C GLN A 641 1.74 -1.13 21.01
N ILE A 642 0.98 -1.37 22.06
CA ILE A 642 -0.45 -1.11 22.11
C ILE A 642 -0.77 -0.05 23.18
N LYS A 643 -1.92 0.60 23.04
CA LYS A 643 -2.55 1.34 24.14
C LYS A 643 -3.73 0.53 24.70
N LEU A 644 -3.78 0.40 26.02
CA LEU A 644 -4.84 -0.30 26.76
C LEU A 644 -5.28 0.61 27.91
N HIS A 645 -6.56 1.01 27.91
CA HIS A 645 -7.10 2.02 28.84
C HIS A 645 -6.26 3.31 28.95
N GLY A 646 -5.70 3.78 27.82
CA GLY A 646 -4.85 4.98 27.76
C GLY A 646 -3.39 4.78 28.23
N GLN A 647 -3.02 3.58 28.67
CA GLN A 647 -1.65 3.25 29.11
C GLN A 647 -0.87 2.56 27.98
N ARG A 648 0.40 2.96 27.81
CA ARG A 648 1.30 2.44 26.77
C ARG A 648 1.91 1.12 27.24
N ILE A 649 1.68 0.05 26.47
CA ILE A 649 2.14 -1.31 26.79
C ILE A 649 3.03 -1.85 25.68
N GLU A 650 4.21 -2.30 26.07
CA GLU A 650 5.15 -3.02 25.23
C GLU A 650 4.95 -4.52 25.40
N LEU A 651 4.43 -5.16 24.36
CA LEU A 651 4.26 -6.62 24.36
C LEU A 651 5.62 -7.33 24.55
N GLY A 652 6.70 -6.78 24.00
CA GLY A 652 8.05 -7.31 24.16
C GLY A 652 8.64 -7.20 25.57
N GLU A 653 8.15 -6.30 26.43
CA GLU A 653 8.55 -6.27 27.86
C GLU A 653 7.93 -7.44 28.62
N ILE A 654 6.66 -7.71 28.34
CA ILE A 654 5.93 -8.85 28.90
C ILE A 654 6.56 -10.17 28.41
N GLU A 655 6.88 -10.26 27.12
CA GLU A 655 7.55 -11.42 26.53
C GLU A 655 8.92 -11.67 27.19
N ARG A 656 9.74 -10.64 27.37
CA ARG A 656 11.05 -10.77 28.06
C ARG A 656 10.91 -11.21 29.51
N CYS A 657 9.91 -10.69 30.22
CA CYS A 657 9.61 -11.11 31.58
C CYS A 657 9.28 -12.62 31.62
N LEU A 658 8.40 -13.09 30.73
CA LEU A 658 8.07 -14.51 30.64
C LEU A 658 9.31 -15.34 30.24
N LEU A 659 10.06 -14.93 29.23
CA LEU A 659 11.27 -15.64 28.78
C LEU A 659 12.39 -15.73 29.83
N SER A 660 12.32 -14.97 30.94
CA SER A 660 13.26 -15.12 32.06
C SER A 660 13.01 -16.38 32.91
N ILE A 661 11.86 -17.04 32.74
CA ILE A 661 11.54 -18.31 33.38
C ILE A 661 12.21 -19.45 32.58
N ALA A 662 13.07 -20.23 33.25
CA ALA A 662 13.91 -21.23 32.60
C ALA A 662 13.14 -22.32 31.81
N SER A 663 11.89 -22.62 32.18
CA SER A 663 11.05 -23.63 31.52
C SER A 663 10.35 -23.12 30.25
N ILE A 664 10.49 -21.83 29.89
CA ILE A 664 9.84 -21.21 28.73
C ILE A 664 10.83 -21.10 27.57
N SER A 665 10.49 -21.72 26.45
CA SER A 665 11.34 -21.77 25.25
C SER A 665 11.04 -20.66 24.24
N ALA A 666 9.80 -20.18 24.20
CA ALA A 666 9.36 -19.08 23.35
C ALA A 666 8.03 -18.54 23.89
N CYS A 667 7.73 -17.27 23.64
CA CYS A 667 6.41 -16.71 23.93
C CYS A 667 6.07 -15.58 22.95
N VAL A 668 4.78 -15.28 22.83
CA VAL A 668 4.29 -14.08 22.15
C VAL A 668 3.10 -13.52 22.92
N VAL A 669 3.04 -12.20 23.05
CA VAL A 669 1.94 -11.51 23.75
C VAL A 669 1.22 -10.64 22.74
N MET A 670 -0.12 -10.56 22.83
CA MET A 670 -0.92 -9.71 21.94
C MET A 670 -2.22 -9.23 22.59
N LYS A 671 -2.79 -8.14 22.03
CA LYS A 671 -4.12 -7.66 22.36
C LYS A 671 -5.19 -8.46 21.60
N ARG A 672 -6.25 -8.91 22.28
CA ARG A 672 -7.44 -9.53 21.68
C ARG A 672 -8.73 -8.94 22.28
N ASN A 673 -9.82 -8.93 21.51
CA ASN A 673 -11.17 -8.49 21.90
C ASN A 673 -11.23 -7.17 22.69
N ASN A 674 -10.70 -6.09 22.10
CA ASN A 674 -10.87 -4.71 22.56
C ASN A 674 -10.59 -4.45 24.06
N ASP A 675 -9.53 -5.07 24.62
CA ASP A 675 -8.74 -4.63 25.82
C ASP A 675 -8.18 -5.77 26.68
N HIS A 676 -8.10 -7.02 26.17
CA HIS A 676 -7.43 -8.11 26.89
C HIS A 676 -6.02 -8.37 26.36
N LEU A 677 -5.04 -8.45 27.28
CA LEU A 677 -3.71 -9.00 27.02
C LEU A 677 -3.75 -10.53 27.11
N VAL A 678 -3.26 -11.19 26.06
CA VAL A 678 -3.17 -12.66 25.96
C VAL A 678 -1.72 -13.05 25.70
N ALA A 679 -1.17 -13.91 26.55
CA ALA A 679 0.18 -14.46 26.41
C ALA A 679 0.13 -15.92 25.94
N TYR A 680 0.78 -16.21 24.81
CA TYR A 680 0.98 -17.57 24.32
C TYR A 680 2.39 -18.01 24.68
N VAL A 681 2.51 -19.12 25.39
CA VAL A 681 3.77 -19.57 25.99
C VAL A 681 4.07 -20.98 25.51
N GLN A 682 5.28 -21.19 25.00
CA GLN A 682 5.78 -22.51 24.64
C GLN A 682 6.56 -23.13 25.79
N SER A 683 5.93 -24.07 26.50
CA SER A 683 6.54 -24.77 27.62
C SER A 683 5.87 -26.14 27.81
N SER A 684 6.62 -27.09 28.37
CA SER A 684 6.12 -28.40 28.80
C SER A 684 6.07 -28.55 30.32
N ASP A 685 6.54 -27.56 31.07
CA ASP A 685 6.76 -27.64 32.52
C ASP A 685 6.49 -26.28 33.18
N THR A 686 5.24 -25.80 33.03
CA THR A 686 4.72 -24.61 33.71
C THR A 686 3.20 -24.63 33.74
N ASN A 687 2.60 -23.76 34.55
CA ASN A 687 1.16 -23.54 34.60
C ASN A 687 0.82 -22.05 34.65
N GLU A 688 -0.45 -21.70 34.39
CA GLU A 688 -0.90 -20.30 34.38
C GLU A 688 -0.62 -19.55 35.70
N HIS A 689 -0.70 -20.24 36.85
CA HIS A 689 -0.50 -19.61 38.15
C HIS A 689 0.95 -19.11 38.31
N GLU A 690 1.93 -19.95 37.98
CA GLU A 690 3.36 -19.60 38.02
C GLU A 690 3.69 -18.41 37.09
N LEU A 691 3.18 -18.45 35.85
CA LEU A 691 3.39 -17.37 34.88
C LEU A 691 2.83 -16.04 35.41
N ARG A 692 1.64 -16.07 36.00
CA ARG A 692 0.98 -14.89 36.54
C ARG A 692 1.71 -14.33 37.77
N GLU A 693 2.14 -15.19 38.68
CA GLU A 693 2.88 -14.80 39.89
C GLU A 693 4.25 -14.17 39.54
N HIS A 694 4.95 -14.74 38.56
CA HIS A 694 6.19 -14.18 38.04
C HIS A 694 5.98 -12.81 37.39
N CYS A 695 4.94 -12.65 36.56
CA CYS A 695 4.58 -11.35 36.00
C CYS A 695 4.21 -10.33 37.09
N GLN A 696 3.45 -10.73 38.12
CA GLN A 696 3.05 -9.84 39.22
C GLN A 696 4.23 -9.30 40.04
N SER A 697 5.30 -10.09 40.17
CA SER A 697 6.50 -9.68 40.90
C SER A 697 7.42 -8.75 40.09
N HIS A 698 7.34 -8.75 38.76
CA HIS A 698 8.28 -8.04 37.88
C HIS A 698 7.65 -6.93 37.03
N LEU A 699 6.34 -6.98 36.76
CA LEU A 699 5.64 -6.06 35.86
C LEU A 699 4.57 -5.22 36.59
N PRO A 700 4.25 -4.02 36.08
CA PRO A 700 3.11 -3.23 36.55
C PRO A 700 1.77 -3.97 36.35
N PRO A 701 0.74 -3.73 37.20
CA PRO A 701 -0.54 -4.44 37.13
C PRO A 701 -1.24 -4.44 35.77
N HIS A 702 -1.11 -3.35 35.01
CA HIS A 702 -1.75 -3.18 33.70
C HIS A 702 -1.02 -3.91 32.55
N MET A 703 0.23 -4.35 32.77
CA MET A 703 1.01 -5.13 31.81
C MET A 703 0.87 -6.64 32.03
N ILE A 704 0.16 -7.06 33.07
CA ILE A 704 -0.02 -8.48 33.39
C ILE A 704 -1.07 -9.06 32.43
N PRO A 705 -0.72 -10.11 31.64
CA PRO A 705 -1.70 -10.76 30.79
C PRO A 705 -2.92 -11.25 31.55
N SER A 706 -4.10 -10.94 31.01
CA SER A 706 -5.36 -11.45 31.55
C SER A 706 -5.52 -12.96 31.29
N ILE A 707 -4.96 -13.48 30.20
CA ILE A 707 -5.09 -14.88 29.78
C ILE A 707 -3.71 -15.43 29.40
N PHE A 708 -3.40 -16.65 29.85
CA PHE A 708 -2.21 -17.40 29.44
C PHE A 708 -2.63 -18.67 28.68
N ILE A 709 -2.01 -18.93 27.53
CA ILE A 709 -2.26 -20.11 26.70
C ILE A 709 -0.93 -20.84 26.53
N ILE A 710 -0.82 -22.02 27.14
CA ILE A 710 0.39 -22.84 27.08
C ILE A 710 0.25 -23.81 25.91
N LEU A 711 1.27 -23.85 25.05
CA LEU A 711 1.33 -24.68 23.85
C LEU A 711 2.60 -25.52 23.86
N GLU A 712 2.53 -26.75 23.34
CA GLU A 712 3.73 -27.56 23.13
C GLU A 712 4.66 -26.94 22.07
N LYS A 713 4.08 -26.27 21.06
CA LYS A 713 4.81 -25.59 19.99
C LYS A 713 4.04 -24.39 19.45
N LEU A 714 4.72 -23.26 19.27
CA LEU A 714 4.14 -22.09 18.60
C LEU A 714 4.10 -22.30 17.07
N PRO A 715 3.02 -21.90 16.39
CA PRO A 715 2.93 -21.98 14.94
C PRO A 715 3.97 -21.06 14.31
N LEU A 716 4.72 -21.58 13.34
CA LEU A 716 5.74 -20.85 12.60
C LEU A 716 5.32 -20.72 11.14
N ASN A 717 5.62 -19.57 10.53
CA ASN A 717 5.50 -19.37 9.10
C ASN A 717 6.68 -20.04 8.35
N PRO A 718 6.64 -20.12 7.01
CA PRO A 718 7.71 -20.73 6.20
C PRO A 718 9.11 -20.11 6.42
N ASN A 719 9.18 -18.90 6.96
CA ASN A 719 10.42 -18.19 7.28
C ASN A 719 10.91 -18.42 8.72
N GLY A 720 10.31 -19.37 9.45
CA GLY A 720 10.70 -19.72 10.82
C GLY A 720 10.32 -18.68 11.89
N LYS A 721 9.47 -17.70 11.56
CA LYS A 721 8.93 -16.72 12.52
C LYS A 721 7.56 -17.14 13.01
N ILE A 722 7.16 -16.73 14.21
CA ILE A 722 5.84 -17.05 14.78
C ILE A 722 4.71 -16.50 13.89
N ASP A 723 3.80 -17.37 13.45
CA ASP A 723 2.62 -16.99 12.69
C ASP A 723 1.45 -16.65 13.61
N ARG A 724 1.24 -15.34 13.80
CA ARG A 724 0.22 -14.81 14.71
C ARG A 724 -1.21 -15.06 14.25
N LYS A 725 -1.43 -15.28 12.95
CA LYS A 725 -2.78 -15.56 12.41
C LYS A 725 -3.23 -16.96 12.75
N LEU A 726 -2.29 -17.88 12.91
CA LEU A 726 -2.52 -19.29 13.26
C LEU A 726 -2.54 -19.56 14.77
N LEU A 727 -2.35 -18.53 15.62
CA LEU A 727 -2.47 -18.69 17.06
C LEU A 727 -3.92 -19.03 17.44
N PRO A 728 -4.13 -20.03 18.32
CA PRO A 728 -5.47 -20.46 18.69
C PRO A 728 -6.23 -19.29 19.34
N PRO A 729 -7.52 -19.09 19.01
CA PRO A 729 -8.29 -18.03 19.62
C PRO A 729 -8.37 -18.26 21.14
N PRO A 730 -8.19 -17.20 21.96
CA PRO A 730 -8.32 -17.32 23.40
C PRO A 730 -9.74 -17.73 23.74
N ASN A 731 -9.87 -18.86 24.45
CA ASN A 731 -11.18 -19.30 24.91
C ASN A 731 -11.55 -18.47 26.14
N PHE A 732 -12.27 -17.36 25.93
CA PHE A 732 -12.81 -16.53 27.01
C PHE A 732 -13.82 -17.30 27.87
N SER A 733 -14.22 -18.48 27.39
CA SER A 733 -15.00 -19.51 28.06
C SER A 733 -14.29 -20.87 27.88
N SER A 734 -13.33 -21.20 28.75
CA SER A 734 -12.82 -22.56 29.05
C SER A 734 -12.29 -23.47 27.89
N THR A 735 -10.97 -23.68 27.86
CA THR A 735 -10.21 -24.95 27.55
C THR A 735 -10.65 -25.94 26.43
N ASN A 736 -9.68 -26.26 25.53
CA ASN A 736 -9.40 -27.55 24.80
C ASN A 736 -9.58 -27.69 23.25
N LEU A 737 -8.43 -27.68 22.54
CA LEU A 737 -7.80 -28.69 21.62
C LEU A 737 -8.47 -29.33 20.35
N THR A 738 -7.69 -29.25 19.23
CA THR A 738 -7.28 -30.27 18.20
C THR A 738 -7.92 -30.43 16.79
N ASN A 739 -7.02 -30.57 15.80
CA ASN A 739 -7.15 -30.72 14.33
C ASN A 739 -7.22 -32.20 13.85
N ASN A 740 -7.90 -32.46 12.71
CA ASN A 740 -7.52 -33.35 11.57
C ASN A 740 -8.65 -33.35 10.50
N ILE A 741 -8.34 -33.14 9.21
CA ILE A 741 -9.34 -33.06 8.10
C ILE A 741 -9.37 -34.40 7.33
N GLU A 742 -10.55 -35.02 7.27
CA GLU A 742 -10.87 -36.27 6.56
C GLU A 742 -11.36 -35.99 5.12
N LEU A 743 -11.07 -36.87 4.15
CA LEU A 743 -11.58 -36.76 2.76
C LEU A 743 -13.08 -37.11 2.70
N LEU A 744 -13.90 -36.22 2.16
CA LEU A 744 -15.35 -36.34 2.12
C LEU A 744 -15.83 -36.98 0.80
N PRO A 745 -16.58 -38.11 0.83
CA PRO A 745 -17.12 -38.76 -0.37
C PRO A 745 -18.37 -38.04 -0.93
N PRO A 746 -18.71 -38.23 -2.23
CA PRO A 746 -19.97 -37.73 -2.80
C PRO A 746 -21.19 -38.34 -2.08
N ILE A 747 -22.15 -37.49 -1.72
CA ILE A 747 -23.30 -37.87 -0.88
C ILE A 747 -24.62 -37.99 -1.64
N ASN A 748 -24.67 -37.60 -2.92
CA ASN A 748 -25.86 -37.71 -3.77
C ASN A 748 -25.51 -38.03 -5.23
N ASP A 749 -26.50 -38.43 -6.03
CA ASP A 749 -26.31 -38.85 -7.44
C ASP A 749 -25.73 -37.72 -8.33
N MET A 750 -26.06 -36.47 -8.01
CA MET A 750 -25.52 -35.30 -8.71
C MET A 750 -24.01 -35.17 -8.44
N GLU A 751 -23.60 -35.25 -7.17
CA GLU A 751 -22.19 -35.22 -6.77
C GLU A 751 -21.41 -36.43 -7.29
N VAL A 752 -22.02 -37.62 -7.34
CA VAL A 752 -21.40 -38.80 -7.98
C VAL A 752 -21.12 -38.53 -9.46
N THR A 753 -22.06 -37.89 -10.15
CA THR A 753 -21.92 -37.53 -11.57
C THR A 753 -20.84 -36.45 -11.76
N ILE A 754 -20.84 -35.41 -10.94
CA ILE A 754 -19.83 -34.34 -10.95
C ILE A 754 -18.44 -34.91 -10.63
N HIS A 755 -18.33 -35.74 -9.60
CA HIS A 755 -17.09 -36.42 -9.18
C HIS A 755 -16.49 -37.24 -10.31
N ARG A 756 -17.30 -38.03 -11.01
CA ARG A 756 -16.88 -38.80 -12.19
C ARG A 756 -16.35 -37.89 -13.29
N ILE A 757 -17.08 -36.84 -13.64
CA ILE A 757 -16.68 -35.89 -14.69
C ILE A 757 -15.35 -35.22 -14.33
N TRP A 758 -15.14 -34.83 -13.08
CA TRP A 758 -13.89 -34.23 -12.62
C TRP A 758 -12.73 -35.24 -12.66
N CYS A 759 -12.94 -36.46 -12.18
CA CYS A 759 -11.91 -37.51 -12.24
C CYS A 759 -11.48 -37.81 -13.68
N GLU A 760 -12.42 -37.84 -14.63
CA GLU A 760 -12.13 -38.04 -16.06
C GLU A 760 -11.34 -36.89 -16.68
N ILE A 761 -11.73 -35.64 -16.38
CA ILE A 761 -11.10 -34.44 -16.95
C ILE A 761 -9.69 -34.21 -16.37
N PHE A 762 -9.55 -34.36 -15.05
CA PHE A 762 -8.28 -34.15 -14.35
C PHE A 762 -7.39 -35.39 -14.33
N LYS A 763 -7.88 -36.54 -14.81
CA LYS A 763 -7.20 -37.85 -14.77
C LYS A 763 -6.77 -38.23 -13.35
N LEU A 764 -7.64 -37.99 -12.37
CA LEU A 764 -7.44 -38.29 -10.96
C LEU A 764 -8.27 -39.51 -10.55
N ASN A 765 -7.76 -40.30 -9.61
CA ASN A 765 -8.45 -41.50 -9.13
C ASN A 765 -9.60 -41.18 -8.16
N GLN A 766 -9.46 -40.14 -7.34
CA GLN A 766 -10.44 -39.75 -6.33
C GLN A 766 -10.27 -38.28 -5.94
N ILE A 767 -11.39 -37.58 -5.74
CA ILE A 767 -11.47 -36.16 -5.37
C ILE A 767 -12.48 -36.03 -4.20
N SER A 768 -12.19 -35.20 -3.22
CA SER A 768 -13.10 -34.88 -2.10
C SER A 768 -14.16 -33.87 -2.54
N ILE A 769 -15.37 -33.92 -2.00
CA ILE A 769 -16.44 -32.97 -2.42
C ILE A 769 -16.15 -31.51 -2.10
N ASP A 770 -15.31 -31.25 -1.09
CA ASP A 770 -14.84 -29.91 -0.71
C ASP A 770 -13.57 -29.48 -1.48
N THR A 771 -13.15 -30.27 -2.47
CA THR A 771 -11.97 -29.95 -3.28
C THR A 771 -12.22 -28.71 -4.12
N ASN A 772 -11.38 -27.70 -3.94
CA ASN A 772 -11.35 -26.54 -4.80
C ASN A 772 -10.76 -26.92 -6.18
N ILE A 773 -11.54 -26.75 -7.25
CA ILE A 773 -11.16 -27.08 -8.63
C ILE A 773 -9.81 -26.48 -9.07
N PHE A 774 -9.45 -25.30 -8.55
CA PHE A 774 -8.21 -24.62 -8.90
C PHE A 774 -6.99 -25.30 -8.28
N THR A 775 -7.16 -25.92 -7.10
CA THR A 775 -6.07 -26.64 -6.41
C THR A 775 -5.64 -27.92 -7.12
N ILE A 776 -6.50 -28.45 -8.01
CA ILE A 776 -6.23 -29.65 -8.82
C ILE A 776 -5.90 -29.32 -10.29
N GLY A 777 -5.57 -28.05 -10.59
CA GLY A 777 -5.15 -27.62 -11.92
C GLY A 777 -6.28 -27.14 -12.83
N GLY A 778 -7.46 -26.83 -12.29
CA GLY A 778 -8.57 -26.26 -13.03
C GLY A 778 -8.25 -24.86 -13.57
N HIS A 779 -8.60 -24.60 -14.82
CA HIS A 779 -8.51 -23.28 -15.43
C HIS A 779 -9.73 -22.99 -16.31
N SER A 780 -9.86 -21.78 -16.87
CA SER A 780 -11.11 -21.32 -17.50
C SER A 780 -11.54 -22.19 -18.68
N LEU A 781 -10.59 -22.71 -19.47
CA LEU A 781 -10.88 -23.71 -20.50
C LEU A 781 -11.41 -25.05 -19.94
N VAL A 782 -10.86 -25.53 -18.83
CA VAL A 782 -11.36 -26.74 -18.15
C VAL A 782 -12.76 -26.51 -17.58
N ILE A 783 -13.02 -25.32 -17.04
CA ILE A 783 -14.36 -24.92 -16.58
C ILE A 783 -15.34 -24.91 -17.75
N MET A 784 -14.95 -24.42 -18.92
CA MET A 784 -15.80 -24.47 -20.11
C MET A 784 -16.08 -25.91 -20.58
N GLN A 785 -15.07 -26.78 -20.55
CA GLN A 785 -15.26 -28.21 -20.83
C GLN A 785 -16.19 -28.87 -19.82
N LEU A 786 -16.07 -28.52 -18.53
CA LEU A 786 -16.94 -28.99 -17.47
C LEU A 786 -18.38 -28.53 -17.67
N PHE A 787 -18.61 -27.24 -17.91
CA PHE A 787 -19.94 -26.70 -18.21
C PHE A 787 -20.56 -27.39 -19.42
N HIS A 788 -19.79 -27.61 -20.47
CA HIS A 788 -20.27 -28.33 -21.65
C HIS A 788 -20.67 -29.77 -21.31
N ARG A 789 -19.85 -30.49 -20.54
CA ARG A 789 -20.20 -31.84 -20.08
C ARG A 789 -21.40 -31.87 -19.14
N TYR A 790 -21.52 -30.89 -18.24
CA TYR A 790 -22.69 -30.75 -17.38
C TYR A 790 -23.97 -30.50 -18.18
N LYS A 791 -23.92 -29.64 -19.21
CA LYS A 791 -25.08 -29.43 -20.09
C LYS A 791 -25.56 -30.74 -20.73
N ILE A 792 -24.62 -31.60 -21.15
CA ILE A 792 -24.94 -32.90 -21.75
C ILE A 792 -25.51 -33.87 -20.69
N GLU A 793 -24.83 -34.04 -19.57
CA GLU A 793 -25.14 -35.05 -18.54
C GLU A 793 -26.38 -34.70 -17.71
N PHE A 794 -26.65 -33.41 -17.49
CA PHE A 794 -27.82 -32.95 -16.73
C PHE A 794 -28.97 -32.46 -17.62
N HIS A 795 -28.87 -32.58 -18.95
CA HIS A 795 -29.89 -32.16 -19.91
C HIS A 795 -30.36 -30.71 -19.71
N LEU A 796 -29.43 -29.79 -19.44
CA LEU A 796 -29.74 -28.37 -19.22
C LEU A 796 -29.95 -27.66 -20.57
N GLU A 797 -31.07 -26.94 -20.74
CA GLU A 797 -31.36 -26.19 -21.96
C GLU A 797 -30.36 -25.03 -22.18
N THR A 798 -30.16 -24.66 -23.46
CA THR A 798 -29.07 -23.78 -23.93
C THR A 798 -29.14 -22.35 -23.48
#